data_AF-E0VJF0-F1
#
_entry.id   AF-E0VJF0-F1
#
_cell.length_a   1.000
_cell.length_b   1.000
_cell.length_c   1.000
_cell.angle_alpha   90.00
_cell.angle_beta   90.00
_cell.angle_gamma   90.00
#
_symmetry.space_group_name_H-M   'P 1'
#
loop_
_entity.id
_entity.type
_entity.pdbx_description
1 polymer ?
#
loop_
_entity_poly.entity_id
_entity_poly.type
_entity_poly.pdbx_seq_one_letter_code
_entity_poly.pdbx_strand_id
1 'polypeptide(L)'
;MDQVKISTSRLFCNSIVENKDEFEEKYERSYQSLQSLTAGLSDKETHDALTRAIVKDKGHEEMSLGLLAYRDLTLISRDGLTLVVSHLSQLVLERYLKFNDVTRTQLMWLLREMIRNGVNNVDTLCWNVLRHAAGGDISPRNIFLVENLLDIFLENRAWLDKYPVLLSSVVYSFLRLIEDHCIPQLQALRQKEVTFVVTLVRERFAECLSIGRDFLRLLQIVARIPEFEQLWKDILLNPKILSPNFTGVQQLMQQRTSRRYLQSRLTPEMEKKLVFFTGNVRFGAHKRYQDWFLKQYLMTTESQSLRIDLIRFIVGVIHPPNELLCSDIIPRWAVIGWLLTTCTSAVAAANAKLALFYDWLFFDPERDNIMNIEPAILVMSNSMRSHPAVTATLLDFMCRVKQVKLGMHASLKQIVKMRVLSSLVPLFDSPKLDRDLRNKVRATFKEIEEAPAIIRDEAISEAPNNHTDILEPEPAFSDDDESHGNNDDEDDIPLAKVRLREKPGVDTRELLDPEMVNVIDELSAGADNEAKCEAMEKLVQLILDEEDLDSQVVSQLAYALSVALQRQFEDPVFPSKVNDESLEDSIGRPLFVLFRNISQLPESDRRRQPLLMILAELKSIQPRLGYLFLYFLLVCKLNKENGSVYQNFCQTLEKSLEVCLLEDLSLCQEDDDRLLFWLVQGIYEKFSSTATNNPSIIHLIVSTIDSLQLQELIFSILLGRLLMFTEEKFSLLIKESLTWESWEQVCLWQLVTAHGIPLPTAEIMKHLLSRTISSPQDKFVVSILKYWAAEHEDKFAELVGSLLNSRYPGTSPNKRKRGAKSNLNSSGPPTADQVHLDHLRQCCEIADLHVYSLEPIQRALQVAQLNGNDTQKQNYSDLFALAETEEKNQKTSGRGGQKVGKSRSSKPKASLKEISDSSENSSDEEEIVKPKQPKKRKKLIGSDSD
;
A
#
# COMPACT_ATOMS: atom_id res chain seq x y z
N MET A 1 27.97 -52.82 -25.79
CA MET A 1 26.81 -52.20 -25.13
C MET A 1 26.26 -51.18 -26.10
N ASP A 2 25.17 -51.52 -26.78
CA ASP A 2 24.55 -50.59 -27.72
C ASP A 2 23.99 -49.39 -26.97
N GLN A 3 24.32 -48.18 -27.45
CA GLN A 3 23.67 -46.98 -26.96
C GLN A 3 22.19 -47.06 -27.35
N VAL A 4 21.33 -47.27 -26.35
CA VAL A 4 19.88 -47.14 -26.51
C VAL A 4 19.62 -45.74 -27.07
N LYS A 5 19.13 -45.67 -28.31
CA LYS A 5 18.69 -44.40 -28.91
C LYS A 5 17.57 -43.86 -28.02
N ILE A 6 17.86 -42.80 -27.29
CA ILE A 6 16.86 -42.07 -26.51
C ILE A 6 15.88 -41.48 -27.53
N SER A 7 14.70 -42.10 -27.65
CA SER A 7 13.61 -41.55 -28.45
C SER A 7 13.23 -40.21 -27.83
N THR A 8 13.37 -39.14 -28.61
CA THR A 8 12.98 -37.81 -28.15
C THR A 8 11.47 -37.75 -28.02
N SER A 9 11.00 -37.41 -26.82
CA SER A 9 9.58 -37.25 -26.50
C SER A 9 8.85 -36.37 -27.51
N ARG A 10 7.66 -36.82 -27.92
CA ARG A 10 6.77 -36.06 -28.83
C ARG A 10 5.68 -35.30 -28.08
N LEU A 11 5.39 -35.67 -26.83
CA LEU A 11 4.36 -35.04 -25.99
C LEU A 11 4.97 -34.06 -24.97
N PHE A 12 6.13 -34.40 -24.40
CA PHE A 12 6.68 -33.73 -23.24
C PHE A 12 8.06 -33.10 -23.51
N CYS A 13 8.40 -32.11 -22.69
CA CYS A 13 9.75 -31.58 -22.54
C CYS A 13 10.49 -32.36 -21.44
N ASN A 14 11.01 -33.54 -21.76
CA ASN A 14 11.76 -34.38 -20.82
C ASN A 14 13.24 -33.94 -20.75
N SER A 15 13.80 -33.91 -19.54
CA SER A 15 15.24 -33.76 -19.31
C SER A 15 15.97 -35.11 -19.38
N ILE A 16 17.31 -35.09 -19.47
CA ILE A 16 18.16 -36.29 -19.55
C ILE A 16 18.10 -37.15 -18.27
N VAL A 17 17.63 -36.58 -17.15
CA VAL A 17 17.57 -37.22 -15.83
C VAL A 17 16.19 -37.82 -15.53
N GLU A 18 15.16 -37.50 -16.33
CA GLU A 18 13.81 -37.99 -16.11
C GLU A 18 13.57 -39.37 -16.72
N ASN A 19 12.94 -40.25 -15.95
CA ASN A 19 12.40 -41.50 -16.46
C ASN A 19 11.29 -41.23 -17.47
N LYS A 20 11.11 -42.16 -18.42
CA LYS A 20 10.00 -42.12 -19.39
C LYS A 20 8.67 -42.18 -18.64
N ASP A 21 7.74 -41.30 -18.99
CA ASP A 21 6.45 -41.17 -18.31
C ASP A 21 5.43 -42.21 -18.81
N GLU A 22 4.63 -42.75 -17.88
CA GLU A 22 3.65 -43.81 -18.16
C GLU A 22 2.56 -43.39 -19.14
N PHE A 23 2.12 -42.13 -19.12
CA PHE A 23 1.18 -41.62 -20.13
C PHE A 23 1.84 -41.62 -21.50
N GLU A 24 3.05 -41.08 -21.61
CA GLU A 24 3.78 -41.06 -22.88
C GLU A 24 3.98 -42.47 -23.44
N GLU A 25 4.36 -43.44 -22.61
CA GLU A 25 4.49 -44.83 -23.06
C GLU A 25 3.14 -45.44 -23.49
N LYS A 26 2.02 -45.09 -22.83
CA LYS A 26 0.69 -45.53 -23.26
C LYS A 26 0.29 -44.92 -24.61
N TYR A 27 0.38 -43.60 -24.75
CA TYR A 27 0.05 -42.89 -25.99
C TYR A 27 0.98 -43.28 -27.15
N GLU A 28 2.28 -43.44 -26.91
CA GLU A 28 3.23 -43.86 -27.96
C GLU A 28 2.95 -45.28 -28.44
N ARG A 29 2.62 -46.23 -27.55
CA ARG A 29 2.19 -47.58 -27.95
C ARG A 29 0.91 -47.56 -28.77
N SER A 30 -0.12 -46.81 -28.33
CA SER A 30 -1.37 -46.61 -29.07
C SER A 30 -1.13 -46.01 -30.46
N TYR A 31 -0.24 -45.01 -30.56
CA TYR A 31 0.14 -44.38 -31.82
C TYR A 31 0.94 -45.32 -32.74
N GLN A 32 1.88 -46.10 -32.21
CA GLN A 32 2.63 -47.11 -32.99
C GLN A 32 1.70 -48.21 -33.52
N SER A 33 0.75 -48.67 -32.70
CA SER A 33 -0.28 -49.63 -33.08
C SER A 33 -1.14 -49.08 -34.22
N LEU A 34 -1.63 -47.84 -34.09
CA LEU A 34 -2.33 -47.12 -35.15
C LEU A 34 -1.50 -47.03 -36.44
N GLN A 35 -0.25 -46.56 -36.37
CA GLN A 35 0.62 -46.46 -37.54
C GLN A 35 0.83 -47.81 -38.23
N SER A 36 0.98 -48.90 -37.47
CA SER A 36 1.14 -50.24 -38.03
C SER A 36 -0.11 -50.76 -38.75
N LEU A 37 -1.29 -50.28 -38.35
CA LEU A 37 -2.57 -50.65 -38.94
C LEU A 37 -2.91 -49.83 -40.19
N THR A 38 -2.44 -48.58 -40.29
CA THR A 38 -2.85 -47.62 -41.35
C THR A 38 -1.75 -47.29 -42.37
N ALA A 39 -0.50 -47.69 -42.13
CA ALA A 39 0.62 -47.39 -43.03
C ALA A 39 0.40 -47.94 -44.45
N GLY A 40 0.41 -47.05 -45.44
CA GLY A 40 0.31 -47.41 -46.86
C GLY A 40 -1.10 -47.73 -47.37
N LEU A 41 -2.13 -47.60 -46.54
CA LEU A 41 -3.53 -47.77 -46.94
C LEU A 41 -4.13 -46.47 -47.49
N SER A 42 -5.15 -46.57 -48.35
CA SER A 42 -6.00 -45.43 -48.73
C SER A 42 -6.93 -44.99 -47.59
N ASP A 43 -7.53 -43.79 -47.66
CA ASP A 43 -8.52 -43.29 -46.68
C ASP A 43 -9.64 -44.30 -46.40
N LYS A 44 -10.14 -44.99 -47.44
CA LYS A 44 -11.22 -45.98 -47.30
C LYS A 44 -10.74 -47.25 -46.59
N GLU A 45 -9.61 -47.79 -47.03
CA GLU A 45 -9.03 -49.00 -46.43
C GLU A 45 -8.59 -48.76 -44.98
N THR A 46 -8.12 -47.54 -44.68
CA THR A 46 -7.82 -47.05 -43.34
C THR A 46 -9.07 -47.06 -42.46
N HIS A 47 -10.17 -46.44 -42.92
CA HIS A 47 -11.44 -46.44 -42.18
C HIS A 47 -12.00 -47.85 -41.93
N ASP A 48 -11.94 -48.72 -42.94
CA ASP A 48 -12.34 -50.13 -42.83
C ASP A 48 -11.45 -50.91 -41.85
N ALA A 49 -10.14 -50.64 -41.81
CA ALA A 49 -9.19 -51.27 -40.90
C ALA A 49 -9.40 -50.84 -39.45
N LEU A 50 -9.59 -49.53 -39.20
CA LEU A 50 -9.89 -48.97 -37.89
C LEU A 50 -11.21 -49.53 -37.33
N THR A 51 -12.26 -49.53 -38.15
CA THR A 51 -13.57 -50.07 -37.77
C THR A 51 -13.49 -51.54 -37.34
N ARG A 52 -12.66 -52.36 -38.01
CA ARG A 52 -12.40 -53.75 -37.59
C ARG A 52 -11.56 -53.86 -36.31
N ALA A 53 -10.58 -52.99 -36.09
CA ALA A 53 -9.73 -53.02 -34.91
C ALA A 53 -10.51 -52.70 -33.62
N ILE A 54 -11.43 -51.74 -33.69
CA ILE A 54 -12.22 -51.22 -32.56
C ILE A 54 -13.20 -52.24 -31.96
N VAL A 55 -13.58 -53.27 -32.73
CA VAL A 55 -14.45 -54.35 -32.26
C VAL A 55 -13.69 -55.37 -31.37
N LYS A 56 -12.36 -55.35 -31.38
CA LYS A 56 -11.54 -56.20 -30.50
C LYS A 56 -11.56 -55.68 -29.06
N ASP A 57 -11.33 -56.58 -28.10
CA ASP A 57 -11.13 -56.18 -26.70
C ASP A 57 -10.02 -55.13 -26.59
N LYS A 58 -10.28 -54.06 -25.84
CA LYS A 58 -9.48 -52.82 -25.71
C LYS A 58 -9.16 -52.05 -27.00
N GLY A 59 -9.56 -52.54 -28.17
CA GLY A 59 -9.29 -51.90 -29.47
C GLY A 59 -9.89 -50.50 -29.62
N HIS A 60 -11.05 -50.24 -29.01
CA HIS A 60 -11.64 -48.89 -28.98
C HIS A 60 -10.74 -47.88 -28.26
N GLU A 61 -10.16 -48.26 -27.12
CA GLU A 61 -9.27 -47.41 -26.33
C GLU A 61 -7.95 -47.18 -27.07
N GLU A 62 -7.31 -48.24 -27.54
CA GLU A 62 -6.02 -48.18 -28.21
C GLU A 62 -6.07 -47.33 -29.49
N MET A 63 -7.12 -47.49 -30.32
CA MET A 63 -7.27 -46.69 -31.55
C MET A 63 -7.66 -45.24 -31.24
N SER A 64 -8.53 -45.00 -30.26
CA SER A 64 -8.95 -43.62 -29.89
C SER A 64 -7.83 -42.80 -29.28
N LEU A 65 -6.91 -43.42 -28.52
CA LEU A 65 -5.74 -42.73 -27.95
C LEU A 65 -4.61 -42.54 -28.95
N GLY A 66 -4.50 -43.40 -29.98
CA GLY A 66 -3.54 -43.23 -31.06
C GLY A 66 -3.92 -42.13 -32.07
N LEU A 67 -5.22 -41.87 -32.24
CA LEU A 67 -5.73 -40.96 -33.28
C LEU A 67 -5.65 -39.48 -32.87
N LEU A 68 -4.75 -38.75 -33.53
CA LEU A 68 -4.65 -37.28 -33.46
C LEU A 68 -5.45 -36.57 -34.57
N ALA A 69 -6.03 -37.30 -35.53
CA ALA A 69 -6.85 -36.76 -36.60
C ALA A 69 -8.33 -36.72 -36.19
N TYR A 70 -8.83 -35.54 -35.83
CA TYR A 70 -10.18 -35.36 -35.27
C TYR A 70 -11.31 -35.88 -36.18
N ARG A 71 -11.19 -35.73 -37.51
CA ARG A 71 -12.17 -36.26 -38.49
C ARG A 71 -12.37 -37.76 -38.34
N ASP A 72 -11.27 -38.51 -38.31
CA ASP A 72 -11.36 -39.97 -38.29
C ASP A 72 -11.74 -40.45 -36.88
N LEU A 73 -11.30 -39.74 -35.84
CA LEU A 73 -11.70 -39.97 -34.45
C LEU A 73 -13.22 -39.81 -34.22
N THR A 74 -13.89 -38.82 -34.81
CA THR A 74 -15.36 -38.67 -34.70
C THR A 74 -16.11 -39.76 -35.46
N LEU A 75 -15.57 -40.25 -36.57
CA LEU A 75 -16.16 -41.36 -37.35
C LEU A 75 -16.05 -42.73 -36.67
N ILE A 76 -15.06 -42.92 -35.79
CA ILE A 76 -14.76 -44.22 -35.18
C ILE A 76 -15.18 -44.34 -33.70
N SER A 77 -15.47 -43.22 -33.02
CA SER A 77 -15.91 -43.20 -31.63
C SER A 77 -17.27 -43.88 -31.45
N ARG A 78 -17.38 -44.74 -30.43
CA ARG A 78 -18.62 -45.45 -30.08
C ARG A 78 -19.33 -44.89 -28.85
N ASP A 79 -18.74 -43.86 -28.25
CA ASP A 79 -19.02 -43.34 -26.90
C ASP A 79 -19.15 -41.81 -26.86
N GLY A 80 -19.28 -41.16 -28.01
CA GLY A 80 -19.37 -39.69 -28.11
C GLY A 80 -18.12 -38.97 -27.59
N LEU A 81 -16.94 -39.57 -27.80
CA LEU A 81 -15.62 -39.12 -27.33
C LEU A 81 -15.44 -39.05 -25.80
N THR A 82 -16.34 -39.65 -25.01
CA THR A 82 -16.28 -39.63 -23.54
C THR A 82 -14.94 -40.14 -22.99
N LEU A 83 -14.41 -41.23 -23.54
CA LEU A 83 -13.12 -41.82 -23.19
C LEU A 83 -11.95 -40.86 -23.47
N VAL A 84 -12.00 -40.17 -24.61
CA VAL A 84 -10.97 -39.21 -25.02
C VAL A 84 -10.99 -37.98 -24.11
N VAL A 85 -12.18 -37.43 -23.83
CA VAL A 85 -12.35 -36.29 -22.91
C VAL A 85 -11.87 -36.65 -21.49
N SER A 86 -12.16 -37.86 -21.02
CA SER A 86 -11.70 -38.36 -19.72
C SER A 86 -10.17 -38.48 -19.66
N HIS A 87 -9.54 -39.15 -20.63
CA HIS A 87 -8.09 -39.30 -20.68
C HIS A 87 -7.35 -37.98 -20.88
N LEU A 88 -7.90 -37.07 -21.68
CA LEU A 88 -7.33 -35.74 -21.90
C LEU A 88 -7.46 -34.86 -20.64
N SER A 89 -8.58 -34.95 -19.93
CA SER A 89 -8.78 -34.26 -18.65
C SER A 89 -7.77 -34.70 -17.59
N GLN A 90 -7.54 -36.00 -17.47
CA GLN A 90 -6.51 -36.54 -16.57
C GLN A 90 -5.11 -36.07 -17.00
N LEU A 91 -4.77 -36.21 -18.29
CA LEU A 91 -3.45 -35.84 -18.82
C LEU A 91 -3.13 -34.35 -18.61
N VAL A 92 -4.10 -33.46 -18.80
CA VAL A 92 -3.95 -32.03 -18.52
C VAL A 92 -3.67 -31.81 -17.02
N LEU A 93 -4.57 -32.26 -16.15
CA LEU A 93 -4.49 -32.05 -14.70
C LEU A 93 -3.21 -32.64 -14.07
N GLU A 94 -2.65 -33.67 -14.69
CA GLU A 94 -1.46 -34.36 -14.21
C GLU A 94 -0.14 -33.93 -14.85
N ARG A 95 -0.12 -33.52 -16.13
CA ARG A 95 1.11 -33.37 -16.93
C ARG A 95 1.18 -32.11 -17.81
N TYR A 96 0.17 -31.22 -17.81
CA TYR A 96 0.16 -30.02 -18.69
C TYR A 96 1.45 -29.20 -18.66
N LEU A 97 2.08 -29.02 -17.47
CA LEU A 97 3.30 -28.25 -17.35
C LEU A 97 4.50 -28.88 -18.09
N LYS A 98 4.51 -30.22 -18.27
CA LYS A 98 5.49 -30.93 -19.09
C LYS A 98 5.22 -30.85 -20.59
N PHE A 99 4.03 -30.43 -21.04
CA PHE A 99 3.70 -30.41 -22.47
C PHE A 99 4.64 -29.48 -23.25
N ASN A 100 5.14 -29.97 -24.38
CA ASN A 100 5.84 -29.14 -25.36
C ASN A 100 4.85 -28.19 -26.09
N ASP A 101 5.39 -27.19 -26.79
CA ASP A 101 4.59 -26.10 -27.36
C ASP A 101 3.64 -26.57 -28.50
N VAL A 102 4.02 -27.64 -29.23
CA VAL A 102 3.15 -28.28 -30.23
C VAL A 102 1.95 -28.95 -29.54
N THR A 103 2.19 -29.70 -28.46
CA THR A 103 1.14 -30.39 -27.69
C THR A 103 0.17 -29.39 -27.06
N ARG A 104 0.67 -28.26 -26.54
CA ARG A 104 -0.16 -27.15 -26.03
C ARG A 104 -1.04 -26.54 -27.13
N THR A 105 -0.49 -26.31 -28.32
CA THR A 105 -1.23 -25.76 -29.46
C THR A 105 -2.31 -26.73 -29.93
N GLN A 106 -1.98 -28.02 -30.09
CA GLN A 106 -2.93 -29.06 -30.47
C GLN A 106 -4.03 -29.28 -29.42
N LEU A 107 -3.74 -29.12 -28.13
CA LEU A 107 -4.76 -29.15 -27.07
C LEU A 107 -5.78 -28.01 -27.25
N MET A 108 -5.34 -26.77 -27.49
CA MET A 108 -6.25 -25.63 -27.68
C MET A 108 -7.13 -25.83 -28.92
N TRP A 109 -6.55 -26.34 -30.01
CA TRP A 109 -7.30 -26.68 -31.22
C TRP A 109 -8.33 -27.80 -30.97
N LEU A 110 -7.92 -28.89 -30.32
CA LEU A 110 -8.80 -30.02 -30.03
C LEU A 110 -9.97 -29.61 -29.10
N LEU A 111 -9.70 -28.79 -28.09
CA LEU A 111 -10.71 -28.23 -27.20
C LEU A 111 -11.76 -27.41 -27.97
N ARG A 112 -11.31 -26.57 -28.91
CA ARG A 112 -12.16 -25.75 -29.77
C ARG A 112 -13.05 -26.60 -30.68
N GLU A 113 -12.52 -27.65 -31.29
CA GLU A 113 -13.30 -28.57 -32.13
C GLU A 113 -14.29 -29.41 -31.31
N MET A 114 -13.91 -29.87 -30.12
CA MET A 114 -14.83 -30.58 -29.20
C MET A 114 -16.03 -29.70 -28.79
N ILE A 115 -15.81 -28.40 -28.53
CA ILE A 115 -16.89 -27.45 -28.23
C ILE A 115 -17.80 -27.24 -29.45
N ARG A 116 -17.22 -26.98 -30.62
CA ARG A 116 -17.97 -26.75 -31.88
C ARG A 116 -18.87 -27.93 -32.25
N ASN A 117 -18.43 -29.15 -32.01
CA ASN A 117 -19.18 -30.37 -32.29
C ASN A 117 -20.10 -30.82 -31.12
N GLY A 118 -20.23 -30.01 -30.05
CA GLY A 118 -21.16 -30.28 -28.96
C GLY A 118 -20.85 -31.54 -28.15
N VAL A 119 -19.57 -31.89 -28.01
CA VAL A 119 -19.13 -33.07 -27.26
C VAL A 119 -19.46 -32.90 -25.77
N ASN A 120 -19.95 -33.96 -25.12
CA ASN A 120 -20.34 -33.94 -23.72
C ASN A 120 -19.13 -33.84 -22.77
N ASN A 121 -19.34 -33.27 -21.58
CA ASN A 121 -18.36 -33.13 -20.49
C ASN A 121 -17.09 -32.29 -20.82
N VAL A 122 -17.05 -31.62 -21.98
CA VAL A 122 -15.94 -30.74 -22.37
C VAL A 122 -15.80 -29.53 -21.45
N ASP A 123 -16.88 -29.12 -20.78
CA ASP A 123 -16.87 -28.09 -19.75
C ASP A 123 -15.94 -28.43 -18.57
N THR A 124 -15.83 -29.71 -18.22
CA THR A 124 -14.90 -30.19 -17.19
C THR A 124 -13.45 -30.12 -17.69
N LEU A 125 -13.20 -30.43 -18.96
CA LEU A 125 -11.88 -30.26 -19.58
C LEU A 125 -11.50 -28.77 -19.64
N CYS A 126 -12.42 -27.89 -20.07
CA CYS A 126 -12.23 -26.43 -20.03
C CYS A 126 -11.86 -25.96 -18.62
N TRP A 127 -12.57 -26.43 -17.58
CA TRP A 127 -12.28 -26.07 -16.20
C TRP A 127 -10.88 -26.53 -15.77
N ASN A 128 -10.47 -27.76 -16.10
CA ASN A 128 -9.13 -28.27 -15.82
C ASN A 128 -8.03 -27.46 -16.53
N VAL A 129 -8.23 -27.12 -17.81
CA VAL A 129 -7.30 -26.29 -18.59
C VAL A 129 -7.22 -24.87 -18.01
N LEU A 130 -8.35 -24.28 -17.62
CA LEU A 130 -8.45 -22.95 -17.00
C LEU A 130 -7.70 -22.86 -15.65
N ARG A 131 -7.55 -23.96 -14.91
CA ARG A 131 -6.71 -24.03 -13.71
C ARG A 131 -5.21 -23.90 -13.99
N HIS A 132 -4.76 -24.11 -15.22
CA HIS A 132 -3.35 -23.91 -15.59
C HIS A 132 -3.03 -22.46 -16.00
N ALA A 133 -4.04 -21.60 -16.16
CA ALA A 133 -3.85 -20.16 -16.30
C ALA A 133 -3.52 -19.56 -14.91
N ALA A 134 -2.22 -19.47 -14.62
CA ALA A 134 -1.69 -19.08 -13.32
C ALA A 134 -1.81 -17.57 -13.10
N GLY A 135 -2.22 -17.16 -11.89
CA GLY A 135 -2.11 -15.76 -11.45
C GLY A 135 -0.68 -15.43 -11.05
N GLY A 136 -0.25 -14.18 -11.30
CA GLY A 136 1.09 -13.69 -11.01
C GLY A 136 2.20 -14.22 -11.95
N ASP A 137 1.83 -14.80 -13.10
CA ASP A 137 2.76 -15.33 -14.11
C ASP A 137 2.48 -14.69 -15.48
N ILE A 138 3.34 -13.76 -15.91
CA ILE A 138 3.27 -13.13 -17.24
C ILE A 138 4.15 -13.81 -18.29
N SER A 139 4.61 -15.05 -18.05
CA SER A 139 5.45 -15.77 -19.01
C SER A 139 4.72 -16.02 -20.33
N PRO A 140 5.41 -16.04 -21.48
CA PRO A 140 4.77 -16.22 -22.79
C PRO A 140 3.91 -17.48 -22.90
N ARG A 141 4.24 -18.55 -22.16
CA ARG A 141 3.47 -19.80 -22.11
C ARG A 141 2.16 -19.67 -21.32
N ASN A 142 2.12 -18.84 -20.28
CA ASN A 142 0.88 -18.57 -19.54
C ASN A 142 -0.01 -17.60 -20.32
N ILE A 143 0.56 -16.51 -20.87
CA ILE A 143 -0.16 -15.55 -21.72
C ILE A 143 -0.79 -16.24 -22.95
N PHE A 144 -0.05 -17.12 -23.63
CA PHE A 144 -0.58 -17.94 -24.72
C PHE A 144 -1.83 -18.76 -24.31
N LEU A 145 -1.80 -19.37 -23.12
CA LEU A 145 -2.93 -20.16 -22.60
C LEU A 145 -4.13 -19.26 -22.30
N VAL A 146 -3.91 -18.13 -21.62
CA VAL A 146 -4.95 -17.15 -21.28
C VAL A 146 -5.65 -16.66 -22.54
N GLU A 147 -4.90 -16.20 -23.54
CA GLU A 147 -5.46 -15.65 -24.77
C GLU A 147 -6.22 -16.71 -25.59
N ASN A 148 -5.68 -17.93 -25.72
CA ASN A 148 -6.37 -19.01 -26.43
C ASN A 148 -7.68 -19.43 -25.73
N LEU A 149 -7.69 -19.48 -24.40
CA LEU A 149 -8.91 -19.75 -23.63
C LEU A 149 -9.95 -18.63 -23.82
N LEU A 150 -9.51 -17.36 -23.76
CA LEU A 150 -10.35 -16.20 -23.98
C LEU A 150 -11.01 -16.24 -25.37
N ASP A 151 -10.24 -16.54 -26.42
CA ASP A 151 -10.76 -16.69 -27.79
C ASP A 151 -11.74 -17.86 -27.92
N ILE A 152 -11.45 -18.99 -27.29
CA ILE A 152 -12.37 -20.15 -27.28
C ILE A 152 -13.70 -19.77 -26.63
N PHE A 153 -13.69 -19.05 -25.51
CA PHE A 153 -14.93 -18.64 -24.83
C PHE A 153 -15.67 -17.50 -25.53
N LEU A 154 -14.96 -16.58 -26.20
CA LEU A 154 -15.54 -15.53 -27.04
C LEU A 154 -16.25 -16.12 -28.26
N GLU A 155 -15.57 -16.97 -29.04
CA GLU A 155 -16.15 -17.62 -30.23
C GLU A 155 -17.34 -18.52 -29.88
N ASN A 156 -17.31 -19.17 -28.71
CA ASN A 156 -18.32 -20.13 -28.28
C ASN A 156 -19.20 -19.59 -27.14
N ARG A 157 -19.43 -18.27 -27.10
CA ARG A 157 -20.24 -17.55 -26.08
C ARG A 157 -21.59 -18.22 -25.78
N ALA A 158 -22.31 -18.65 -26.82
CA ALA A 158 -23.62 -19.31 -26.72
C ALA A 158 -23.56 -20.78 -26.27
N TRP A 159 -22.40 -21.42 -26.34
CA TRP A 159 -22.16 -22.71 -25.68
C TRP A 159 -21.88 -22.50 -24.18
N LEU A 160 -21.02 -21.52 -23.83
CA LEU A 160 -20.67 -21.22 -22.44
C LEU A 160 -21.90 -20.86 -21.58
N ASP A 161 -22.87 -20.16 -22.15
CA ASP A 161 -24.17 -19.85 -21.51
C ASP A 161 -24.94 -21.08 -21.01
N LYS A 162 -24.70 -22.26 -21.59
CA LYS A 162 -25.38 -23.52 -21.18
C LYS A 162 -24.77 -24.15 -19.93
N TYR A 163 -23.62 -23.66 -19.46
CA TYR A 163 -22.87 -24.21 -18.34
C TYR A 163 -22.62 -23.15 -17.25
N PRO A 164 -23.64 -22.79 -16.44
CA PRO A 164 -23.53 -21.71 -15.43
C PRO A 164 -22.33 -21.81 -14.49
N VAL A 165 -21.95 -23.03 -14.09
CA VAL A 165 -20.81 -23.26 -13.17
C VAL A 165 -19.46 -23.09 -13.87
N LEU A 166 -19.37 -23.37 -15.18
CA LEU A 166 -18.20 -23.02 -15.97
C LEU A 166 -18.16 -21.51 -16.21
N LEU A 167 -19.29 -20.89 -16.56
CA LEU A 167 -19.40 -19.45 -16.78
C LEU A 167 -18.94 -18.65 -15.56
N SER A 168 -19.46 -18.96 -14.36
CA SER A 168 -19.00 -18.32 -13.13
C SER A 168 -17.53 -18.62 -12.81
N SER A 169 -17.02 -19.81 -13.14
CA SER A 169 -15.58 -20.13 -13.03
C SER A 169 -14.73 -19.31 -14.00
N VAL A 170 -15.20 -19.07 -15.23
CA VAL A 170 -14.54 -18.24 -16.24
C VAL A 170 -14.51 -16.78 -15.79
N VAL A 171 -15.64 -16.23 -15.33
CA VAL A 171 -15.70 -14.89 -14.73
C VAL A 171 -14.74 -14.75 -13.56
N TYR A 172 -14.78 -15.67 -12.59
CA TYR A 172 -13.87 -15.66 -11.43
C TYR A 172 -12.39 -15.74 -11.85
N SER A 173 -12.10 -16.46 -12.93
CA SER A 173 -10.72 -16.67 -13.41
C SER A 173 -10.17 -15.43 -14.11
N PHE A 174 -10.88 -14.91 -15.11
CA PHE A 174 -10.41 -13.73 -15.86
C PHE A 174 -10.46 -12.46 -15.03
N LEU A 175 -11.44 -12.29 -14.14
CA LEU A 175 -11.50 -11.15 -13.23
C LEU A 175 -10.27 -11.07 -12.31
N ARG A 176 -9.67 -12.21 -11.96
CA ARG A 176 -8.40 -12.29 -11.24
C ARG A 176 -7.18 -12.02 -12.15
N LEU A 177 -7.17 -12.55 -13.37
CA LEU A 177 -6.03 -12.42 -14.31
C LEU A 177 -5.85 -10.97 -14.83
N ILE A 178 -6.93 -10.20 -14.93
CA ILE A 178 -6.90 -8.78 -15.34
C ILE A 178 -6.00 -7.91 -14.45
N GLU A 179 -5.77 -8.29 -13.18
CA GLU A 179 -4.81 -7.64 -12.27
C GLU A 179 -3.37 -7.76 -12.79
N ASP A 180 -2.99 -8.91 -13.34
CA ASP A 180 -1.61 -9.21 -13.73
C ASP A 180 -1.24 -8.60 -15.08
N HIS A 181 -2.22 -8.39 -15.97
CA HIS A 181 -2.00 -7.87 -17.34
C HIS A 181 -1.96 -6.33 -17.44
N CYS A 182 -1.61 -5.64 -16.35
CA CYS A 182 -1.55 -4.17 -16.31
C CYS A 182 -0.38 -3.54 -17.10
N ILE A 183 0.61 -4.33 -17.54
CA ILE A 183 1.78 -3.81 -18.27
C ILE A 183 1.42 -3.35 -19.70
N PRO A 184 2.06 -2.30 -20.26
CA PRO A 184 1.69 -1.74 -21.56
C PRO A 184 1.67 -2.75 -22.71
N GLN A 185 2.56 -3.75 -22.68
CA GLN A 185 2.65 -4.80 -23.71
C GLN A 185 1.43 -5.73 -23.73
N LEU A 186 0.71 -5.87 -22.62
CA LEU A 186 -0.46 -6.73 -22.48
C LEU A 186 -1.78 -5.93 -22.48
N GLN A 187 -1.75 -4.61 -22.69
CA GLN A 187 -2.93 -3.76 -22.64
C GLN A 187 -4.04 -4.20 -23.63
N ALA A 188 -3.67 -4.72 -24.80
CA ALA A 188 -4.63 -5.26 -25.77
C ALA A 188 -5.34 -6.54 -25.25
N LEU A 189 -4.60 -7.45 -24.62
CA LEU A 189 -5.16 -8.64 -23.98
C LEU A 189 -6.07 -8.23 -22.80
N ARG A 190 -5.58 -7.35 -21.92
CA ARG A 190 -6.34 -6.84 -20.77
C ARG A 190 -7.66 -6.20 -21.21
N GLN A 191 -7.67 -5.38 -22.27
CA GLN A 191 -8.90 -4.77 -22.77
C GLN A 191 -9.91 -5.81 -23.29
N LYS A 192 -9.41 -6.87 -23.95
CA LYS A 192 -10.21 -8.01 -24.44
C LYS A 192 -10.82 -8.79 -23.27
N GLU A 193 -10.05 -9.03 -22.20
CA GLU A 193 -10.52 -9.65 -20.96
C GLU A 193 -11.56 -8.78 -20.23
N VAL A 194 -11.29 -7.49 -20.04
CA VAL A 194 -12.20 -6.52 -19.41
C VAL A 194 -13.55 -6.50 -20.14
N THR A 195 -13.51 -6.35 -21.47
CA THR A 195 -14.72 -6.30 -22.31
C THR A 195 -15.52 -7.60 -22.18
N PHE A 196 -14.85 -8.75 -22.23
CA PHE A 196 -15.49 -10.06 -22.08
C PHE A 196 -16.12 -10.27 -20.70
N VAL A 197 -15.37 -10.01 -19.63
CA VAL A 197 -15.83 -10.21 -18.24
C VAL A 197 -16.96 -9.26 -17.88
N VAL A 198 -16.86 -7.97 -18.23
CA VAL A 198 -17.94 -6.99 -17.96
C VAL A 198 -19.21 -7.36 -18.73
N THR A 199 -19.10 -7.85 -19.97
CA THR A 199 -20.24 -8.36 -20.74
C THR A 199 -20.89 -9.57 -20.06
N LEU A 200 -20.10 -10.58 -19.68
CA LEU A 200 -20.60 -11.75 -18.94
C LEU A 200 -21.29 -11.36 -17.63
N VAL A 201 -20.68 -10.49 -16.83
CA VAL A 201 -21.23 -10.08 -15.54
C VAL A 201 -22.55 -9.30 -15.73
N ARG A 202 -22.66 -8.44 -16.75
CA ARG A 202 -23.90 -7.69 -17.01
C ARG A 202 -25.03 -8.56 -17.56
N GLU A 203 -24.73 -9.51 -18.45
CA GLU A 203 -25.74 -10.40 -19.07
C GLU A 203 -26.14 -11.58 -18.18
N ARG A 204 -25.22 -12.08 -17.34
CA ARG A 204 -25.33 -13.30 -16.55
C ARG A 204 -24.97 -13.06 -15.08
N PHE A 205 -25.47 -11.96 -14.51
CA PHE A 205 -25.18 -11.58 -13.14
C PHE A 205 -25.70 -12.62 -12.13
N ALA A 206 -26.86 -13.24 -12.40
CA ALA A 206 -27.45 -14.24 -11.53
C ALA A 206 -26.56 -15.48 -11.35
N GLU A 207 -25.86 -15.90 -12.40
CA GLU A 207 -24.87 -16.96 -12.39
C GLU A 207 -23.60 -16.53 -11.62
N CYS A 208 -23.19 -15.27 -11.77
CA CYS A 208 -22.07 -14.67 -11.03
C CYS A 208 -22.33 -14.59 -9.51
N LEU A 209 -23.59 -14.41 -9.08
CA LEU A 209 -23.96 -14.44 -7.66
C LEU A 209 -23.54 -15.75 -6.98
N SER A 210 -23.50 -16.88 -7.69
CA SER A 210 -23.09 -18.18 -7.11
C SER A 210 -21.63 -18.22 -6.64
N ILE A 211 -20.80 -17.24 -7.02
CA ILE A 211 -19.42 -17.09 -6.56
C ILE A 211 -19.36 -16.74 -5.07
N GLY A 212 -20.27 -15.88 -4.58
CA GLY A 212 -20.26 -15.37 -3.20
C GLY A 212 -19.22 -14.25 -2.97
N ARG A 213 -18.84 -14.04 -1.70
CA ARG A 213 -18.09 -12.87 -1.22
C ARG A 213 -16.77 -12.59 -1.96
N ASP A 214 -16.00 -13.61 -2.36
CA ASP A 214 -14.75 -13.38 -3.11
C ASP A 214 -14.98 -12.76 -4.51
N PHE A 215 -16.21 -12.75 -5.05
CA PHE A 215 -16.53 -11.99 -6.27
C PHE A 215 -16.29 -10.50 -6.07
N LEU A 216 -16.72 -9.96 -4.93
CA LEU A 216 -16.51 -8.55 -4.57
C LEU A 216 -15.03 -8.25 -4.32
N ARG A 217 -14.27 -9.19 -3.74
CA ARG A 217 -12.81 -9.07 -3.58
C ARG A 217 -12.11 -8.86 -4.92
N LEU A 218 -12.46 -9.66 -5.93
CA LEU A 218 -11.89 -9.54 -7.26
C LEU A 218 -12.37 -8.27 -7.99
N LEU A 219 -13.66 -7.91 -7.88
CA LEU A 219 -14.19 -6.66 -8.42
C LEU A 219 -13.51 -5.42 -7.80
N GLN A 220 -13.16 -5.47 -6.52
CA GLN A 220 -12.49 -4.37 -5.81
C GLN A 220 -11.09 -4.11 -6.35
N ILE A 221 -10.33 -5.18 -6.64
CA ILE A 221 -8.97 -5.11 -7.20
C ILE A 221 -8.97 -4.39 -8.55
N VAL A 222 -9.94 -4.68 -9.42
CA VAL A 222 -10.05 -4.07 -10.76
C VAL A 222 -10.90 -2.79 -10.82
N ALA A 223 -11.37 -2.28 -9.68
CA ALA A 223 -12.36 -1.20 -9.61
C ALA A 223 -11.94 0.13 -10.28
N ARG A 224 -10.63 0.35 -10.46
CA ARG A 224 -10.05 1.54 -11.13
C ARG A 224 -10.07 1.46 -12.67
N ILE A 225 -10.52 0.36 -13.25
CA ILE A 225 -10.73 0.24 -14.70
C ILE A 225 -12.11 0.84 -15.04
N PRO A 226 -12.26 1.74 -16.03
CA PRO A 226 -13.49 2.50 -16.26
C PRO A 226 -14.77 1.66 -16.39
N GLU A 227 -14.70 0.52 -17.07
CA GLU A 227 -15.84 -0.38 -17.27
C GLU A 227 -16.26 -1.09 -15.97
N PHE A 228 -15.30 -1.38 -15.09
CA PHE A 228 -15.54 -1.91 -13.75
C PHE A 228 -15.98 -0.83 -12.76
N GLU A 229 -15.50 0.41 -12.90
CA GLU A 229 -15.99 1.56 -12.13
C GLU A 229 -17.49 1.80 -12.42
N GLN A 230 -17.88 1.75 -13.70
CA GLN A 230 -19.30 1.84 -14.09
C GLN A 230 -20.11 0.63 -13.58
N LEU A 231 -19.55 -0.58 -13.60
CA LEU A 231 -20.19 -1.75 -13.01
C LEU A 231 -20.37 -1.59 -11.49
N TRP A 232 -19.40 -1.01 -10.77
CA TRP A 232 -19.52 -0.70 -9.34
C TRP A 232 -20.61 0.34 -9.05
N LYS A 233 -20.74 1.39 -9.88
CA LYS A 233 -21.86 2.34 -9.81
C LYS A 233 -23.20 1.63 -9.94
N ASP A 234 -23.32 0.69 -10.87
CA ASP A 234 -24.56 -0.09 -11.05
C ASP A 234 -24.82 -1.04 -9.86
N ILE A 235 -23.79 -1.71 -9.33
CA ILE A 235 -23.87 -2.59 -8.13
C ILE A 235 -24.32 -1.82 -6.89
N LEU A 236 -23.83 -0.59 -6.69
CA LEU A 236 -24.09 0.21 -5.49
C LEU A 236 -25.39 1.02 -5.57
N LEU A 237 -25.67 1.64 -6.72
CA LEU A 237 -26.78 2.58 -6.88
C LEU A 237 -28.02 1.94 -7.51
N ASN A 238 -27.85 0.97 -8.41
CA ASN A 238 -28.95 0.38 -9.20
C ASN A 238 -28.88 -1.17 -9.31
N PRO A 239 -28.69 -1.93 -8.20
CA PRO A 239 -28.39 -3.36 -8.24
C PRO A 239 -29.41 -4.20 -9.03
N LYS A 240 -30.68 -3.78 -9.03
CA LYS A 240 -31.77 -4.46 -9.75
C LYS A 240 -31.67 -4.43 -11.28
N ILE A 241 -30.85 -3.55 -11.86
CA ILE A 241 -30.56 -3.53 -13.30
C ILE A 241 -29.73 -4.75 -13.70
N LEU A 242 -28.83 -5.21 -12.82
CA LEU A 242 -27.96 -6.36 -13.08
C LEU A 242 -28.69 -7.69 -12.86
N SER A 243 -29.54 -7.77 -11.83
CA SER A 243 -30.45 -8.90 -11.62
C SER A 243 -31.62 -8.49 -10.74
N PRO A 244 -32.87 -8.86 -11.05
CA PRO A 244 -34.04 -8.51 -10.25
C PRO A 244 -33.99 -9.09 -8.82
N ASN A 245 -33.22 -10.16 -8.62
CA ASN A 245 -33.03 -10.85 -7.34
C ASN A 245 -31.80 -10.36 -6.56
N PHE A 246 -31.06 -9.38 -7.08
CA PHE A 246 -29.91 -8.80 -6.39
C PHE A 246 -30.34 -7.60 -5.54
N THR A 247 -30.18 -7.71 -4.22
CA THR A 247 -30.56 -6.67 -3.26
C THR A 247 -29.42 -5.72 -2.90
N GLY A 248 -28.18 -6.04 -3.31
CA GLY A 248 -27.00 -5.20 -3.11
C GLY A 248 -25.82 -5.95 -2.48
N VAL A 249 -24.72 -5.23 -2.26
CA VAL A 249 -23.41 -5.77 -1.81
C VAL A 249 -23.50 -6.68 -0.57
N GLN A 250 -24.37 -6.37 0.39
CA GLN A 250 -24.56 -7.17 1.61
C GLN A 250 -24.94 -8.63 1.33
N GLN A 251 -25.77 -8.89 0.31
CA GLN A 251 -26.18 -10.25 -0.09
C GLN A 251 -24.98 -11.09 -0.51
N LEU A 252 -24.07 -10.51 -1.30
CA LEU A 252 -22.86 -11.16 -1.77
C LEU A 252 -21.85 -11.38 -0.62
N MET A 253 -21.65 -10.40 0.26
CA MET A 253 -20.74 -10.54 1.41
C MET A 253 -21.17 -11.61 2.41
N GLN A 254 -22.48 -11.74 2.65
CA GLN A 254 -23.06 -12.79 3.50
C GLN A 254 -23.02 -14.18 2.84
N GLN A 255 -22.87 -14.27 1.52
CA GLN A 255 -22.78 -15.54 0.82
C GLN A 255 -21.33 -16.04 0.77
N ARG A 256 -21.05 -17.14 1.47
CA ARG A 256 -19.72 -17.77 1.47
C ARG A 256 -19.28 -18.22 0.06
N THR A 257 -17.99 -18.07 -0.22
CA THR A 257 -17.38 -18.52 -1.47
C THR A 257 -17.26 -20.05 -1.50
N SER A 258 -17.63 -20.69 -2.62
CA SER A 258 -17.40 -22.13 -2.78
C SER A 258 -15.91 -22.45 -2.93
N ARG A 259 -15.43 -23.51 -2.26
CA ARG A 259 -14.05 -24.02 -2.38
C ARG A 259 -13.61 -24.24 -3.83
N ARG A 260 -14.53 -24.59 -4.74
CA ARG A 260 -14.26 -24.75 -6.18
C ARG A 260 -13.63 -23.50 -6.80
N TYR A 261 -14.09 -22.31 -6.44
CA TYR A 261 -13.55 -21.05 -6.96
C TYR A 261 -12.15 -20.78 -6.41
N LEU A 262 -11.97 -20.94 -5.09
CA LEU A 262 -10.66 -20.77 -4.43
C LEU A 262 -9.61 -21.73 -5.00
N GLN A 263 -9.95 -23.01 -5.14
CA GLN A 263 -9.10 -24.04 -5.76
C GLN A 263 -8.80 -23.74 -7.24
N SER A 264 -9.73 -23.11 -7.97
CA SER A 264 -9.55 -22.84 -9.40
C SER A 264 -8.43 -21.85 -9.74
N ARG A 265 -7.95 -21.06 -8.78
CA ARG A 265 -6.87 -20.07 -8.97
C ARG A 265 -5.48 -20.60 -8.67
N LEU A 266 -5.39 -21.77 -8.05
CA LEU A 266 -4.13 -22.49 -7.91
C LEU A 266 -4.01 -23.51 -9.04
N THR A 267 -2.82 -23.57 -9.65
CA THR A 267 -2.50 -24.66 -10.56
C THR A 267 -2.53 -26.00 -9.82
N PRO A 268 -2.81 -27.13 -10.49
CA PRO A 268 -2.77 -28.45 -9.86
C PRO A 268 -1.42 -28.80 -9.21
N GLU A 269 -0.31 -28.20 -9.67
CA GLU A 269 1.01 -28.38 -9.04
C GLU A 269 1.15 -27.57 -7.73
N MET A 270 0.71 -26.30 -7.72
CA MET A 270 0.68 -25.47 -6.51
C MET A 270 -0.22 -26.09 -5.43
N GLU A 271 -1.41 -26.58 -5.82
CA GLU A 271 -2.31 -27.30 -4.93
C GLU A 271 -1.63 -28.54 -4.32
N LYS A 272 -1.08 -29.44 -5.14
CA LYS A 272 -0.39 -30.65 -4.65
C LYS A 272 0.74 -30.31 -3.68
N LYS A 273 1.53 -29.27 -3.99
CA LYS A 273 2.63 -28.81 -3.12
C LYS A 273 2.13 -28.23 -1.80
N LEU A 274 1.10 -27.37 -1.80
CA LEU A 274 0.55 -26.83 -0.55
C LEU A 274 -0.13 -27.90 0.30
N VAL A 275 -0.91 -28.81 -0.30
CA VAL A 275 -1.56 -29.90 0.43
C VAL A 275 -0.51 -30.81 1.09
N PHE A 276 0.53 -31.21 0.36
CA PHE A 276 1.67 -31.93 0.93
C PHE A 276 2.37 -31.12 2.03
N PHE A 277 2.58 -29.82 1.80
CA PHE A 277 3.25 -28.96 2.76
C PHE A 277 2.50 -28.92 4.09
N THR A 278 1.18 -28.67 4.08
CA THR A 278 0.33 -28.64 5.29
C THR A 278 -0.10 -30.01 5.82
N GLY A 279 0.20 -31.11 5.10
CA GLY A 279 -0.26 -32.46 5.44
C GLY A 279 0.85 -33.46 5.81
N ASN A 280 2.09 -33.19 5.41
CA ASN A 280 3.20 -34.15 5.51
C ASN A 280 4.52 -33.55 5.98
N VAL A 281 4.69 -32.22 5.99
CA VAL A 281 5.95 -31.58 6.40
C VAL A 281 5.89 -31.19 7.88
N ARG A 282 6.86 -31.69 8.65
CA ARG A 282 6.99 -31.36 10.07
C ARG A 282 7.34 -29.89 10.30
N PHE A 283 6.80 -29.33 11.38
CA PHE A 283 7.19 -28.03 11.88
C PHE A 283 8.69 -28.04 12.28
N GLY A 284 9.37 -26.91 12.16
CA GLY A 284 10.85 -26.82 12.16
C GLY A 284 11.55 -27.34 10.88
N ALA A 285 11.02 -28.34 10.17
CA ALA A 285 11.64 -28.94 8.97
C ALA A 285 11.26 -28.26 7.63
N HIS A 286 10.64 -27.08 7.68
CA HIS A 286 9.91 -26.50 6.55
C HIS A 286 10.70 -25.53 5.65
N LYS A 287 11.82 -24.92 6.11
CA LYS A 287 12.54 -23.85 5.36
C LYS A 287 12.85 -24.25 3.92
N ARG A 288 13.39 -25.44 3.68
CA ARG A 288 13.68 -25.96 2.32
C ARG A 288 12.45 -26.02 1.40
N TYR A 289 11.27 -26.35 1.93
CA TYR A 289 10.03 -26.39 1.15
C TYR A 289 9.51 -24.99 0.85
N GLN A 290 9.66 -24.05 1.79
CA GLN A 290 9.41 -22.63 1.58
C GLN A 290 10.34 -22.07 0.50
N ASP A 291 11.65 -22.32 0.58
CA ASP A 291 12.64 -21.85 -0.40
C ASP A 291 12.33 -22.34 -1.81
N TRP A 292 11.96 -23.62 -1.95
CA TRP A 292 11.54 -24.22 -3.23
C TRP A 292 10.28 -23.57 -3.79
N PHE A 293 9.26 -23.38 -2.95
CA PHE A 293 7.99 -22.77 -3.38
C PHE A 293 8.18 -21.28 -3.70
N LEU A 294 8.95 -20.56 -2.89
CA LEU A 294 9.32 -19.16 -3.07
C LEU A 294 10.02 -18.97 -4.42
N LYS A 295 11.07 -19.76 -4.66
CA LYS A 295 11.88 -19.69 -5.89
C LYS A 295 11.10 -20.02 -7.15
N GLN A 296 10.12 -20.93 -7.07
CA GLN A 296 9.35 -21.32 -8.25
C GLN A 296 8.18 -20.37 -8.55
N TYR A 297 7.55 -19.78 -7.53
CA TYR A 297 6.25 -19.12 -7.71
C TYR A 297 6.12 -17.69 -7.15
N LEU A 298 7.06 -17.20 -6.31
CA LEU A 298 6.85 -15.98 -5.51
C LEU A 298 8.02 -14.97 -5.56
N MET A 299 9.04 -15.20 -6.39
CA MET A 299 10.22 -14.32 -6.52
C MET A 299 10.06 -13.13 -7.48
N THR A 300 9.08 -13.16 -8.40
CA THR A 300 8.91 -12.06 -9.38
C THR A 300 8.02 -10.93 -8.83
N THR A 301 8.10 -9.74 -9.43
CA THR A 301 7.26 -8.59 -9.03
C THR A 301 5.78 -8.87 -9.28
N GLU A 302 5.46 -9.58 -10.36
CA GLU A 302 4.10 -9.93 -10.76
C GLU A 302 3.50 -11.00 -9.82
N SER A 303 4.33 -11.90 -9.29
CA SER A 303 3.91 -12.94 -8.34
C SER A 303 3.41 -12.43 -6.99
N GLN A 304 3.48 -11.12 -6.72
CA GLN A 304 2.94 -10.53 -5.49
C GLN A 304 1.41 -10.72 -5.39
N SER A 305 0.68 -10.68 -6.51
CA SER A 305 -0.77 -10.92 -6.54
C SER A 305 -1.14 -12.36 -6.13
N LEU A 306 -0.31 -13.35 -6.49
CA LEU A 306 -0.56 -14.77 -6.23
C LEU A 306 -0.70 -15.08 -4.72
N ARG A 307 -0.01 -14.34 -3.85
CA ARG A 307 -0.07 -14.52 -2.38
C ARG A 307 -1.49 -14.43 -1.84
N ILE A 308 -2.32 -13.58 -2.46
CA ILE A 308 -3.74 -13.40 -2.14
C ILE A 308 -4.49 -14.72 -2.33
N ASP A 309 -4.32 -15.39 -3.49
CA ASP A 309 -5.00 -16.64 -3.80
C ASP A 309 -4.51 -17.80 -2.92
N LEU A 310 -3.20 -17.86 -2.63
CA LEU A 310 -2.63 -18.86 -1.72
C LEU A 310 -3.21 -18.73 -0.31
N ILE A 311 -3.33 -17.49 0.22
CA ILE A 311 -3.94 -17.23 1.53
C ILE A 311 -5.43 -17.65 1.51
N ARG A 312 -6.22 -17.23 0.51
CA ARG A 312 -7.63 -17.64 0.40
C ARG A 312 -7.79 -19.17 0.31
N PHE A 313 -6.89 -19.86 -0.38
CA PHE A 313 -6.88 -21.32 -0.48
C PHE A 313 -6.57 -22.00 0.86
N ILE A 314 -5.53 -21.58 1.57
CA ILE A 314 -5.17 -22.14 2.89
C ILE A 314 -6.30 -21.89 3.91
N VAL A 315 -6.94 -20.72 3.86
CA VAL A 315 -8.04 -20.34 4.76
C VAL A 315 -9.32 -21.14 4.45
N GLY A 316 -9.80 -21.12 3.20
CA GLY A 316 -11.12 -21.65 2.85
C GLY A 316 -11.16 -23.11 2.38
N VAL A 317 -10.04 -23.68 1.91
CA VAL A 317 -9.98 -25.03 1.33
C VAL A 317 -9.25 -26.02 2.24
N ILE A 318 -8.07 -25.67 2.75
CA ILE A 318 -7.29 -26.57 3.63
C ILE A 318 -7.88 -26.53 5.04
N HIS A 319 -8.74 -27.50 5.38
CA HIS A 319 -9.29 -27.69 6.73
C HIS A 319 -8.76 -29.03 7.31
N PRO A 320 -7.67 -29.02 8.09
CA PRO A 320 -7.08 -30.21 8.71
C PRO A 320 -8.05 -30.96 9.63
N PRO A 321 -8.00 -32.30 9.72
CA PRO A 321 -8.67 -33.05 10.78
C PRO A 321 -7.96 -32.84 12.12
N ASN A 322 -8.66 -33.10 13.24
CA ASN A 322 -8.13 -32.91 14.59
C ASN A 322 -6.82 -33.66 14.85
N GLU A 323 -6.67 -34.88 14.31
CA GLU A 323 -5.44 -35.67 14.38
C GLU A 323 -4.22 -34.91 13.83
N LEU A 324 -4.42 -34.15 12.75
CA LEU A 324 -3.37 -33.35 12.10
C LEU A 324 -3.14 -32.03 12.86
N LEU A 325 -4.18 -31.43 13.43
CA LEU A 325 -4.07 -30.24 14.29
C LEU A 325 -3.30 -30.52 15.59
N CYS A 326 -3.38 -31.74 16.12
CA CYS A 326 -2.64 -32.19 17.30
C CYS A 326 -1.28 -32.84 16.98
N SER A 327 -0.79 -32.75 15.74
CA SER A 327 0.46 -33.38 15.28
C SER A 327 1.64 -32.41 15.22
N ASP A 328 2.82 -32.92 14.87
CA ASP A 328 4.03 -32.13 14.61
C ASP A 328 4.11 -31.56 13.18
N ILE A 329 3.03 -31.60 12.40
CA ILE A 329 2.96 -31.05 11.04
C ILE A 329 2.81 -29.52 11.07
N ILE A 330 3.41 -28.83 10.09
CA ILE A 330 3.36 -27.36 10.00
C ILE A 330 1.91 -26.84 9.98
N PRO A 331 1.52 -25.99 10.95
CA PRO A 331 0.15 -25.49 11.03
C PRO A 331 -0.10 -24.40 9.97
N ARG A 332 -1.37 -24.25 9.57
CA ARG A 332 -1.81 -23.30 8.54
C ARG A 332 -1.39 -21.85 8.83
N TRP A 333 -1.43 -21.45 10.10
CA TRP A 333 -1.03 -20.11 10.52
C TRP A 333 0.46 -19.84 10.22
N ALA A 334 1.35 -20.83 10.37
CA ALA A 334 2.78 -20.65 10.10
C ALA A 334 3.04 -20.44 8.60
N VAL A 335 2.32 -21.16 7.74
CA VAL A 335 2.38 -20.96 6.28
C VAL A 335 1.87 -19.57 5.89
N ILE A 336 0.77 -19.10 6.49
CA ILE A 336 0.24 -17.75 6.23
C ILE A 336 1.19 -16.67 6.75
N GLY A 337 1.77 -16.84 7.94
CA GLY A 337 2.77 -15.91 8.49
C GLY A 337 3.96 -15.74 7.56
N TRP A 338 4.50 -16.84 7.03
CA TRP A 338 5.53 -16.82 5.99
C TRP A 338 5.07 -16.13 4.69
N LEU A 339 3.87 -16.42 4.18
CA LEU A 339 3.36 -15.74 2.98
C LEU A 339 3.25 -14.21 3.19
N LEU A 340 2.86 -13.77 4.40
CA LEU A 340 2.83 -12.35 4.75
C LEU A 340 4.23 -11.72 4.79
N THR A 341 5.24 -12.37 5.38
CA THR A 341 6.62 -11.82 5.42
C THR A 341 7.28 -11.76 4.05
N THR A 342 6.86 -12.59 3.09
CA THR A 342 7.37 -12.53 1.70
C THR A 342 6.76 -11.41 0.84
N CYS A 343 5.84 -10.60 1.36
CA CYS A 343 5.24 -9.49 0.60
C CYS A 343 6.25 -8.34 0.43
N THR A 344 6.62 -7.99 -0.80
CA THR A 344 7.61 -6.93 -1.09
C THR A 344 6.98 -5.56 -1.43
N SER A 345 5.65 -5.50 -1.50
CA SER A 345 4.88 -4.29 -1.79
C SER A 345 3.84 -4.04 -0.71
N ALA A 346 3.71 -2.79 -0.25
CA ALA A 346 2.69 -2.39 0.73
C ALA A 346 1.25 -2.68 0.23
N VAL A 347 0.99 -2.54 -1.08
CA VAL A 347 -0.30 -2.88 -1.70
C VAL A 347 -0.56 -4.39 -1.62
N ALA A 348 0.45 -5.20 -1.95
CA ALA A 348 0.34 -6.66 -1.86
C ALA A 348 0.13 -7.11 -0.41
N ALA A 349 0.84 -6.52 0.55
CA ALA A 349 0.67 -6.78 1.98
C ALA A 349 -0.73 -6.38 2.48
N ALA A 350 -1.26 -5.23 2.05
CA ALA A 350 -2.62 -4.80 2.39
C ALA A 350 -3.68 -5.75 1.81
N ASN A 351 -3.54 -6.14 0.55
CA ASN A 351 -4.45 -7.10 -0.10
C ASN A 351 -4.35 -8.51 0.53
N ALA A 352 -3.16 -8.94 0.95
CA ALA A 352 -2.94 -10.20 1.66
C ALA A 352 -3.61 -10.20 3.05
N LYS A 353 -3.50 -9.10 3.81
CA LYS A 353 -4.23 -8.89 5.09
C LYS A 353 -5.74 -8.90 4.87
N LEU A 354 -6.23 -8.20 3.85
CA LEU A 354 -7.65 -8.19 3.49
C LEU A 354 -8.14 -9.60 3.12
N ALA A 355 -7.36 -10.38 2.38
CA ALA A 355 -7.68 -11.76 2.01
C ALA A 355 -7.73 -12.72 3.22
N LEU A 356 -6.83 -12.51 4.20
CA LEU A 356 -6.80 -13.25 5.46
C LEU A 356 -8.02 -12.94 6.34
N PHE A 357 -8.43 -11.67 6.43
CA PHE A 357 -9.61 -11.24 7.19
C PHE A 357 -10.93 -11.27 6.39
N TYR A 358 -10.93 -11.73 5.13
CA TYR A 358 -12.11 -11.58 4.26
C TYR A 358 -13.35 -12.33 4.76
N ASP A 359 -13.15 -13.49 5.38
CA ASP A 359 -14.23 -14.27 6.00
C ASP A 359 -14.65 -13.76 7.39
N TRP A 360 -13.88 -12.85 8.01
CA TRP A 360 -14.23 -12.22 9.28
C TRP A 360 -15.28 -11.10 9.09
N LEU A 361 -15.21 -10.38 7.96
CA LEU A 361 -15.98 -9.16 7.70
C LEU A 361 -17.48 -9.35 7.97
N PHE A 362 -18.07 -10.42 7.43
CA PHE A 362 -19.49 -10.75 7.58
C PHE A 362 -19.65 -12.18 8.13
N PHE A 363 -18.81 -12.55 9.09
CA PHE A 363 -18.83 -13.87 9.71
C PHE A 363 -20.16 -14.16 10.40
N ASP A 364 -20.82 -15.25 9.99
CA ASP A 364 -22.04 -15.77 10.60
C ASP A 364 -21.74 -17.13 11.27
N PRO A 365 -21.81 -17.25 12.62
CA PRO A 365 -21.48 -18.49 13.33
C PRO A 365 -22.42 -19.66 13.03
N GLU A 366 -23.57 -19.43 12.37
CA GLU A 366 -24.47 -20.51 11.92
C GLU A 366 -24.12 -21.03 10.51
N ARG A 367 -23.36 -20.27 9.71
CA ARG A 367 -23.13 -20.55 8.27
C ARG A 367 -21.66 -20.69 7.88
N ASP A 368 -20.80 -19.93 8.52
CA ASP A 368 -19.35 -19.90 8.30
C ASP A 368 -18.63 -20.83 9.28
N ASN A 369 -17.47 -21.33 8.87
CA ASN A 369 -16.69 -22.29 9.63
C ASN A 369 -15.57 -21.58 10.42
N ILE A 370 -15.38 -21.95 11.70
CA ILE A 370 -14.26 -21.49 12.54
C ILE A 370 -12.90 -21.65 11.83
N MET A 371 -12.73 -22.70 11.01
CA MET A 371 -11.53 -22.97 10.23
C MET A 371 -11.20 -21.86 9.20
N ASN A 372 -12.15 -20.99 8.85
CA ASN A 372 -11.93 -19.84 7.96
C ASN A 372 -11.42 -18.58 8.72
N ILE A 373 -11.55 -18.53 10.04
CA ILE A 373 -11.14 -17.36 10.84
C ILE A 373 -9.98 -17.67 11.79
N GLU A 374 -9.84 -18.91 12.26
CA GLU A 374 -8.73 -19.33 13.14
C GLU A 374 -7.32 -18.97 12.65
N PRO A 375 -6.97 -19.00 11.34
CA PRO A 375 -5.57 -18.85 10.96
C PRO A 375 -5.05 -17.44 11.23
N ALA A 376 -5.92 -16.42 11.11
CA ALA A 376 -5.54 -15.02 11.36
C ALA A 376 -5.23 -14.77 12.84
N ILE A 377 -6.07 -15.27 13.75
CA ILE A 377 -5.85 -15.11 15.19
C ILE A 377 -4.65 -15.94 15.68
N LEU A 378 -4.42 -17.12 15.10
CA LEU A 378 -3.28 -17.94 15.42
C LEU A 378 -1.96 -17.38 14.88
N VAL A 379 -1.94 -16.71 13.71
CA VAL A 379 -0.77 -15.90 13.28
C VAL A 379 -0.48 -14.84 14.34
N MET A 380 -1.48 -14.04 14.70
CA MET A 380 -1.31 -12.97 15.69
C MET A 380 -0.80 -13.47 17.05
N SER A 381 -1.34 -14.59 17.56
CA SER A 381 -0.91 -15.16 18.84
C SER A 381 0.52 -15.72 18.80
N ASN A 382 0.86 -16.51 17.78
CA ASN A 382 2.15 -17.20 17.72
C ASN A 382 3.29 -16.27 17.26
N SER A 383 3.01 -15.27 16.43
CA SER A 383 3.99 -14.25 16.05
C SER A 383 4.31 -13.26 17.18
N MET A 384 3.47 -13.11 18.22
CA MET A 384 3.70 -12.12 19.29
C MET A 384 5.05 -12.30 20.00
N ARG A 385 5.52 -13.55 20.19
CA ARG A 385 6.79 -13.82 20.90
C ARG A 385 8.00 -13.43 20.05
N SER A 386 8.03 -13.81 18.78
CA SER A 386 9.20 -13.75 17.90
C SER A 386 9.16 -12.63 16.87
N HIS A 387 7.99 -12.26 16.36
CA HIS A 387 7.77 -11.27 15.29
C HIS A 387 6.61 -10.33 15.66
N PRO A 388 6.71 -9.54 16.76
CA PRO A 388 5.61 -8.72 17.26
C PRO A 388 5.08 -7.72 16.22
N ALA A 389 5.91 -7.27 15.28
CA ALA A 389 5.50 -6.41 14.17
C ALA A 389 4.43 -7.06 13.26
N VAL A 390 4.49 -8.38 13.01
CA VAL A 390 3.45 -9.10 12.24
C VAL A 390 2.11 -8.99 12.96
N THR A 391 2.09 -9.27 14.26
CA THR A 391 0.89 -9.16 15.08
C THR A 391 0.36 -7.73 15.16
N ALA A 392 1.24 -6.76 15.40
CA ALA A 392 0.87 -5.34 15.49
C ALA A 392 0.19 -4.87 14.19
N THR A 393 0.76 -5.19 13.03
CA THR A 393 0.20 -4.73 11.74
C THR A 393 -1.07 -5.48 11.31
N LEU A 394 -1.38 -6.63 11.91
CA LEU A 394 -2.65 -7.35 11.74
C LEU A 394 -3.73 -6.81 12.67
N LEU A 395 -3.39 -6.51 13.93
CA LEU A 395 -4.30 -5.85 14.89
C LEU A 395 -4.68 -4.44 14.43
N ASP A 396 -3.72 -3.63 13.97
CA ASP A 396 -3.99 -2.29 13.42
C ASP A 396 -4.90 -2.38 12.18
N PHE A 397 -4.62 -3.31 11.26
CA PHE A 397 -5.49 -3.56 10.10
C PHE A 397 -6.92 -3.90 10.54
N MET A 398 -7.08 -4.83 11.49
CA MET A 398 -8.38 -5.23 12.02
C MET A 398 -9.13 -4.06 12.68
N CYS A 399 -8.43 -3.13 13.35
CA CYS A 399 -9.03 -1.92 13.93
C CYS A 399 -9.41 -0.86 12.88
N ARG A 400 -8.68 -0.77 11.75
CA ARG A 400 -8.96 0.20 10.68
C ARG A 400 -10.18 -0.18 9.83
N VAL A 401 -10.62 -1.43 9.83
CA VAL A 401 -11.84 -1.88 9.12
C VAL A 401 -13.11 -1.47 9.91
N LYS A 402 -13.28 -0.15 10.10
CA LYS A 402 -14.29 0.46 10.99
C LYS A 402 -15.75 0.11 10.62
N GLN A 403 -16.05 -0.15 9.35
CA GLN A 403 -17.43 -0.32 8.86
C GLN A 403 -18.06 -1.71 9.10
N VAL A 404 -17.30 -2.70 9.59
CA VAL A 404 -17.81 -4.09 9.72
C VAL A 404 -17.55 -4.71 11.11
N LYS A 405 -17.61 -3.89 12.16
CA LYS A 405 -17.41 -4.29 13.56
C LYS A 405 -18.22 -5.54 13.97
N LEU A 406 -19.47 -5.67 13.52
CA LEU A 406 -20.35 -6.79 13.90
C LEU A 406 -19.79 -8.17 13.52
N GLY A 407 -19.25 -8.33 12.30
CA GLY A 407 -18.66 -9.60 11.87
C GLY A 407 -17.32 -9.88 12.56
N MET A 408 -16.50 -8.85 12.79
CA MET A 408 -15.28 -8.96 13.59
C MET A 408 -15.59 -9.40 15.03
N HIS A 409 -16.62 -8.82 15.65
CA HIS A 409 -17.09 -9.19 17.00
C HIS A 409 -17.64 -10.61 17.04
N ALA A 410 -18.43 -11.02 16.05
CA ALA A 410 -18.92 -12.39 15.93
C ALA A 410 -17.77 -13.40 15.77
N SER A 411 -16.77 -13.07 14.95
CA SER A 411 -15.55 -13.86 14.75
C SER A 411 -14.79 -14.06 16.06
N LEU A 412 -14.47 -12.97 16.77
CA LEU A 412 -13.76 -12.99 18.04
C LEU A 412 -14.52 -13.76 19.14
N LYS A 413 -15.84 -13.55 19.25
CA LYS A 413 -16.70 -14.30 20.19
C LYS A 413 -16.71 -15.80 19.86
N GLN A 414 -16.77 -16.18 18.58
CA GLN A 414 -16.72 -17.58 18.16
C GLN A 414 -15.34 -18.22 18.40
N ILE A 415 -14.24 -17.48 18.21
CA ILE A 415 -12.86 -17.92 18.49
C ILE A 415 -12.70 -18.31 19.97
N VAL A 416 -13.17 -17.47 20.89
CA VAL A 416 -13.12 -17.74 22.34
C VAL A 416 -14.07 -18.88 22.71
N LYS A 417 -15.30 -18.88 22.19
CA LYS A 417 -16.30 -19.95 22.43
C LYS A 417 -15.80 -21.33 21.99
N MET A 418 -15.13 -21.41 20.84
CA MET A 418 -14.53 -22.65 20.31
C MET A 418 -13.16 -22.98 20.92
N ARG A 419 -12.65 -22.15 21.84
CA ARG A 419 -11.34 -22.29 22.51
C ARG A 419 -10.14 -22.34 21.54
N VAL A 420 -10.23 -21.68 20.38
CA VAL A 420 -9.07 -21.45 19.49
C VAL A 420 -8.04 -20.57 20.19
N LEU A 421 -8.51 -19.60 20.97
CA LEU A 421 -7.78 -19.00 22.08
C LEU A 421 -8.66 -19.09 23.34
N SER A 422 -8.05 -19.28 24.51
CA SER A 422 -8.75 -19.30 25.80
C SER A 422 -9.16 -17.90 26.27
N SER A 423 -8.40 -16.86 25.90
CA SER A 423 -8.68 -15.46 26.15
C SER A 423 -7.99 -14.59 25.10
N LEU A 424 -8.56 -13.42 24.80
CA LEU A 424 -7.98 -12.41 23.92
C LEU A 424 -7.06 -11.43 24.67
N VAL A 425 -7.18 -11.33 26.01
CA VAL A 425 -6.42 -10.37 26.82
C VAL A 425 -4.89 -10.51 26.66
N PRO A 426 -4.28 -11.71 26.68
CA PRO A 426 -2.83 -11.85 26.48
C PRO A 426 -2.33 -11.38 25.10
N LEU A 427 -3.23 -11.32 24.11
CA LEU A 427 -2.96 -10.82 22.76
C LEU A 427 -3.15 -9.30 22.69
N PHE A 428 -4.28 -8.80 23.18
CA PHE A 428 -4.68 -7.39 23.06
C PHE A 428 -3.88 -6.47 24.00
N ASP A 429 -3.63 -6.91 25.24
CA ASP A 429 -2.88 -6.15 26.25
C ASP A 429 -1.39 -6.51 26.33
N SER A 430 -0.86 -7.19 25.30
CA SER A 430 0.54 -7.63 25.33
C SER A 430 1.52 -6.46 25.48
N PRO A 431 2.49 -6.52 26.42
CA PRO A 431 3.47 -5.44 26.62
C PRO A 431 4.39 -5.23 25.40
N LYS A 432 4.47 -6.21 24.50
CA LYS A 432 5.23 -6.15 23.24
C LYS A 432 4.57 -5.32 22.13
N LEU A 433 3.29 -5.00 22.27
CA LEU A 433 2.62 -4.06 21.38
C LEU A 433 2.95 -2.63 21.76
N ASP A 434 2.82 -1.71 20.81
CA ASP A 434 2.84 -0.28 21.12
C ASP A 434 1.62 0.10 22.00
N ARG A 435 1.78 1.12 22.85
CA ARG A 435 0.74 1.57 23.78
C ARG A 435 -0.50 2.08 23.06
N ASP A 436 -0.33 2.84 21.99
CA ASP A 436 -1.43 3.52 21.34
C ASP A 436 -2.20 2.51 20.45
N LEU A 437 -1.50 1.51 19.92
CA LEU A 437 -2.15 0.32 19.34
C LEU A 437 -2.96 -0.48 20.37
N ARG A 438 -2.45 -0.73 21.59
CA ARG A 438 -3.25 -1.39 22.66
C ARG A 438 -4.51 -0.60 22.97
N ASN A 439 -4.37 0.72 23.15
CA ASN A 439 -5.50 1.62 23.43
C ASN A 439 -6.55 1.54 22.31
N LYS A 440 -6.12 1.58 21.05
CA LYS A 440 -6.96 1.44 19.85
C LYS A 440 -7.68 0.10 19.75
N VAL A 441 -6.99 -1.01 20.07
CA VAL A 441 -7.58 -2.36 20.12
C VAL A 441 -8.65 -2.41 21.21
N ARG A 442 -8.34 -1.96 22.43
CA ARG A 442 -9.29 -1.92 23.55
C ARG A 442 -10.51 -1.06 23.24
N ALA A 443 -10.31 0.15 22.70
CA ALA A 443 -11.41 1.03 22.28
C ALA A 443 -12.27 0.42 21.15
N THR A 444 -11.69 -0.40 20.28
CA THR A 444 -12.43 -1.06 19.17
C THR A 444 -13.23 -2.28 19.64
N PHE A 445 -12.75 -3.01 20.65
CA PHE A 445 -13.27 -4.33 21.05
C PHE A 445 -13.75 -4.43 22.51
N LYS A 446 -13.89 -3.30 23.23
CA LYS A 446 -14.31 -3.20 24.64
C LYS A 446 -15.45 -4.15 25.06
N GLU A 447 -16.51 -4.25 24.25
CA GLU A 447 -17.68 -5.12 24.50
C GLU A 447 -17.37 -6.63 24.62
N ILE A 448 -16.17 -7.06 24.21
CA ILE A 448 -15.73 -8.46 24.26
C ILE A 448 -14.97 -8.76 25.56
N GLU A 449 -14.35 -7.75 26.18
CA GLU A 449 -13.64 -7.87 27.47
C GLU A 449 -14.61 -7.92 28.66
N GLU A 450 -15.79 -7.32 28.52
CA GLU A 450 -16.81 -7.24 29.59
C GLU A 450 -17.70 -8.51 29.70
N ALA A 451 -17.58 -9.47 28.78
CA ALA A 451 -18.37 -10.70 28.79
C ALA A 451 -17.90 -11.67 29.89
N PRO A 452 -18.67 -11.91 30.98
CA PRO A 452 -18.19 -12.73 32.09
C PRO A 452 -18.09 -14.20 31.67
N ALA A 453 -17.03 -14.87 32.12
CA ALA A 453 -16.88 -16.32 32.00
C ALA A 453 -17.88 -17.06 32.91
N ILE A 454 -19.15 -17.11 32.52
CA ILE A 454 -20.15 -17.99 33.14
C ILE A 454 -19.94 -19.40 32.57
N ILE A 455 -18.94 -20.10 33.11
CA ILE A 455 -18.89 -21.57 33.09
C ILE A 455 -19.00 -21.99 34.55
N ARG A 456 -20.14 -22.59 34.91
CA ARG A 456 -20.32 -23.23 36.22
C ARG A 456 -19.42 -24.45 36.29
N ASP A 457 -18.77 -24.63 37.43
CA ASP A 457 -18.17 -25.91 37.81
C ASP A 457 -19.26 -26.98 37.95
N GLU A 458 -19.26 -27.96 37.05
CA GLU A 458 -19.71 -29.32 37.36
C GLU A 458 -18.63 -30.29 36.83
N ALA A 459 -18.14 -31.15 37.72
CA ALA A 459 -16.97 -31.99 37.48
C ALA A 459 -17.29 -33.21 36.61
N ILE A 460 -16.30 -33.67 35.81
CA ILE A 460 -16.10 -35.10 35.43
C ILE A 460 -14.63 -35.34 34.99
N SER A 461 -14.05 -36.36 35.61
CA SER A 461 -12.78 -37.11 35.39
C SER A 461 -11.74 -36.75 34.29
N GLU A 462 -10.51 -36.53 34.77
CA GLU A 462 -9.25 -37.21 34.40
C GLU A 462 -8.92 -37.59 32.93
N ALA A 463 -7.93 -36.90 32.36
CA ALA A 463 -6.81 -37.47 31.57
C ALA A 463 -5.63 -36.45 31.57
N PRO A 464 -4.35 -36.86 31.44
CA PRO A 464 -3.26 -36.10 32.03
C PRO A 464 -2.72 -34.94 31.18
N ASN A 465 -2.76 -33.72 31.74
CA ASN A 465 -1.83 -32.65 31.38
C ASN A 465 -0.46 -32.94 32.00
N ASN A 466 0.50 -33.38 31.18
CA ASN A 466 1.92 -33.28 31.49
C ASN A 466 2.58 -32.35 30.47
N HIS A 467 3.01 -31.17 30.90
CA HIS A 467 4.35 -30.62 30.66
C HIS A 467 4.45 -29.20 31.24
N THR A 468 4.84 -29.12 32.51
CA THR A 468 5.56 -27.96 33.06
C THR A 468 7.06 -28.17 32.89
N ASP A 469 7.77 -27.08 32.59
CA ASP A 469 9.20 -26.84 32.85
C ASP A 469 10.22 -27.92 32.44
N ILE A 470 10.59 -27.91 31.15
CA ILE A 470 12.00 -28.11 30.74
C ILE A 470 12.36 -27.02 29.71
N LEU A 471 13.51 -26.37 29.92
CA LEU A 471 14.08 -25.37 29.03
C LEU A 471 14.71 -26.03 27.79
N GLU A 472 14.04 -25.96 26.65
CA GLU A 472 14.66 -26.14 25.32
C GLU A 472 14.31 -24.94 24.41
N PRO A 473 15.21 -24.52 23.49
CA PRO A 473 14.94 -23.41 22.59
C PRO A 473 13.99 -23.83 21.47
N GLU A 474 12.76 -23.30 21.49
CA GLU A 474 11.82 -23.46 20.37
C GLU A 474 12.39 -22.86 19.07
N PRO A 475 12.19 -23.50 17.91
CA PRO A 475 12.69 -23.00 16.63
C PRO A 475 11.89 -21.75 16.19
N ALA A 476 12.45 -20.57 16.48
CA ALA A 476 12.04 -19.32 15.86
C ALA A 476 12.32 -19.33 14.34
N PHE A 477 11.82 -18.33 13.61
CA PHE A 477 12.13 -18.18 12.19
C PHE A 477 13.65 -18.02 12.04
N SER A 478 14.25 -18.87 11.22
CA SER A 478 15.62 -18.71 10.79
C SER A 478 15.66 -17.66 9.70
N ASP A 479 16.00 -16.43 10.06
CA ASP A 479 16.72 -15.43 9.27
C ASP A 479 17.07 -14.27 10.23
N ASP A 480 18.32 -14.19 10.65
CA ASP A 480 18.96 -13.02 11.28
C ASP A 480 20.48 -13.22 11.20
N ASP A 481 21.09 -12.66 10.15
CA ASP A 481 22.53 -12.41 10.05
C ASP A 481 22.75 -10.91 10.29
N GLU A 482 23.17 -10.49 11.49
CA GLU A 482 23.98 -9.27 11.66
C GLU A 482 24.73 -9.23 12.99
N SER A 483 25.78 -8.41 13.05
CA SER A 483 26.95 -8.67 13.92
C SER A 483 27.23 -7.62 15.01
N HIS A 484 27.50 -8.13 16.22
CA HIS A 484 28.32 -7.55 17.30
C HIS A 484 28.01 -6.17 17.90
N GLY A 485 27.98 -6.13 19.24
CA GLY A 485 28.17 -4.91 20.02
C GLY A 485 27.96 -5.07 21.53
N ASN A 486 28.93 -5.64 22.26
CA ASN A 486 28.94 -5.52 23.72
C ASN A 486 29.18 -4.06 24.11
N ASN A 487 28.50 -3.59 25.16
CA ASN A 487 29.08 -2.78 26.24
C ASN A 487 28.14 -2.86 27.45
N ASP A 488 28.73 -3.03 28.63
CA ASP A 488 28.03 -3.22 29.90
C ASP A 488 27.88 -1.90 30.70
N ASP A 489 27.07 -2.01 31.76
CA ASP A 489 27.12 -1.29 33.04
C ASP A 489 26.45 0.09 33.28
N GLU A 490 25.55 0.02 34.27
CA GLU A 490 25.29 0.95 35.42
C GLU A 490 24.84 2.41 35.19
N ASP A 491 23.61 2.73 35.65
CA ASP A 491 23.44 3.44 36.94
C ASP A 491 21.98 3.44 37.44
N ASP A 492 21.79 3.26 38.75
CA ASP A 492 20.50 3.04 39.43
C ASP A 492 20.19 4.22 40.38
N ILE A 493 19.11 5.00 40.17
CA ILE A 493 18.52 5.87 41.24
C ILE A 493 16.98 5.85 41.16
N PRO A 494 16.26 5.53 42.27
CA PRO A 494 14.81 5.30 42.24
C PRO A 494 13.96 6.55 42.53
N LEU A 495 12.92 6.78 41.73
CA LEU A 495 11.80 7.66 42.10
C LEU A 495 10.53 6.86 42.45
N ALA A 496 10.40 6.57 43.75
CA ALA A 496 9.08 6.44 44.36
C ALA A 496 8.43 7.83 44.48
N LYS A 497 7.12 7.92 44.20
CA LYS A 497 6.36 9.12 43.77
C LYS A 497 6.72 9.50 42.31
N VAL A 498 5.84 9.41 41.32
CA VAL A 498 4.36 9.52 41.35
C VAL A 498 3.69 8.34 40.62
N ARG A 499 2.92 7.54 41.37
CA ARG A 499 1.88 6.65 40.83
C ARG A 499 0.67 6.77 41.75
N LEU A 500 -0.21 7.74 41.47
CA LEU A 500 -1.56 7.67 42.00
C LEU A 500 -2.34 6.63 41.20
N ARG A 501 -3.06 5.78 41.94
CA ARG A 501 -3.85 4.67 41.41
C ARG A 501 -5.24 5.20 41.13
N GLU A 502 -5.78 4.91 39.96
CA GLU A 502 -7.23 4.83 39.84
C GLU A 502 -7.72 3.57 40.57
N LYS A 503 -8.61 3.78 41.53
CA LYS A 503 -9.51 2.77 42.09
C LYS A 503 -10.94 3.27 41.87
N PRO A 504 -11.91 2.38 41.57
CA PRO A 504 -13.30 2.78 41.59
C PRO A 504 -13.80 2.95 43.04
N GLY A 505 -14.64 3.97 43.27
CA GLY A 505 -15.53 4.04 44.43
C GLY A 505 -14.94 4.59 45.74
N VAL A 506 -14.70 5.90 45.80
CA VAL A 506 -14.83 6.72 47.02
C VAL A 506 -15.64 7.95 46.62
N ASP A 507 -16.55 8.42 47.46
CA ASP A 507 -17.37 9.60 47.16
C ASP A 507 -16.51 10.87 47.28
N THR A 508 -15.96 11.34 46.17
CA THR A 508 -14.93 12.41 46.10
C THR A 508 -15.51 13.83 46.19
N ARG A 509 -16.65 14.01 46.87
CA ARG A 509 -17.39 15.28 46.95
C ARG A 509 -17.36 15.94 48.34
N GLU A 510 -16.72 15.32 49.33
CA GLU A 510 -16.74 15.76 50.74
C GLU A 510 -16.01 17.10 51.02
N LEU A 511 -15.18 17.62 50.10
CA LEU A 511 -14.49 18.92 50.27
C LEU A 511 -15.09 20.06 49.43
N LEU A 512 -16.13 19.78 48.64
CA LEU A 512 -16.85 20.80 47.87
C LEU A 512 -17.90 21.50 48.75
N ASP A 513 -18.13 22.79 48.53
CA ASP A 513 -19.24 23.49 49.19
C ASP A 513 -20.58 22.83 48.82
N PRO A 514 -21.50 22.59 49.77
CA PRO A 514 -22.82 22.04 49.49
C PRO A 514 -23.60 22.75 48.37
N GLU A 515 -23.44 24.06 48.19
CA GLU A 515 -24.04 24.82 47.09
C GLU A 515 -23.42 24.44 45.74
N MET A 516 -22.10 24.30 45.66
CA MET A 516 -21.43 23.80 44.45
C MET A 516 -21.86 22.36 44.11
N VAL A 517 -21.98 21.47 45.12
CA VAL A 517 -22.45 20.09 44.91
C VAL A 517 -23.88 20.08 44.35
N ASN A 518 -24.78 20.90 44.91
CA ASN A 518 -26.16 21.03 44.40
C ASN A 518 -26.18 21.48 42.93
N VAL A 519 -25.37 22.49 42.57
CA VAL A 519 -25.31 22.99 41.18
C VAL A 519 -24.70 21.96 40.21
N ILE A 520 -23.73 21.15 40.66
CA ILE A 520 -23.18 20.03 39.87
C ILE A 520 -24.23 18.93 39.64
N ASP A 521 -25.09 18.68 40.63
CA ASP A 521 -26.20 17.72 40.48
C ASP A 521 -27.34 18.28 39.61
N GLU A 522 -27.63 19.59 39.67
CA GLU A 522 -28.49 20.28 38.67
C GLU A 522 -27.91 20.14 37.25
N LEU A 523 -26.61 20.41 37.07
CA LEU A 523 -25.89 20.27 35.80
C LEU A 523 -25.92 18.82 35.28
N SER A 524 -25.85 17.84 36.16
CA SER A 524 -25.95 16.42 35.81
C SER A 524 -27.37 16.04 35.39
N ALA A 525 -28.38 16.45 36.16
CA ALA A 525 -29.78 16.09 36.00
C ALA A 525 -30.56 16.88 34.94
N GLY A 526 -30.03 18.03 34.46
CA GLY A 526 -30.69 18.89 33.48
C GLY A 526 -31.17 18.14 32.22
N ALA A 527 -32.35 18.50 31.72
CA ALA A 527 -33.01 17.79 30.62
C ALA A 527 -32.48 18.18 29.22
N ASP A 528 -32.01 19.41 29.06
CA ASP A 528 -31.51 19.98 27.81
C ASP A 528 -30.22 20.80 28.02
N ASN A 529 -29.66 21.34 26.94
CA ASN A 529 -28.45 22.16 27.02
C ASN A 529 -28.71 23.55 27.64
N GLU A 530 -29.93 24.08 27.59
CA GLU A 530 -30.25 25.42 28.11
C GLU A 530 -30.22 25.42 29.64
N ALA A 531 -30.95 24.50 30.29
CA ALA A 531 -30.92 24.31 31.74
C ALA A 531 -29.52 23.95 32.25
N LYS A 532 -28.75 23.16 31.49
CA LYS A 532 -27.35 22.84 31.84
C LYS A 532 -26.40 24.03 31.66
N CYS A 533 -26.63 24.90 30.68
CA CYS A 533 -25.89 26.15 30.52
C CYS A 533 -26.16 27.11 31.69
N GLU A 534 -27.41 27.23 32.16
CA GLU A 534 -27.75 28.01 33.35
C GLU A 534 -27.08 27.47 34.61
N ALA A 535 -27.12 26.15 34.84
CA ALA A 535 -26.43 25.51 35.97
C ALA A 535 -24.90 25.73 35.90
N MET A 536 -24.30 25.61 34.71
CA MET A 536 -22.87 25.89 34.54
C MET A 536 -22.53 27.37 34.78
N GLU A 537 -23.40 28.30 34.38
CA GLU A 537 -23.20 29.74 34.62
C GLU A 537 -23.26 30.04 36.13
N LYS A 538 -24.23 29.49 36.87
CA LYS A 538 -24.28 29.59 38.35
C LYS A 538 -22.97 29.08 38.98
N LEU A 539 -22.50 27.91 38.55
CA LEU A 539 -21.26 27.31 39.08
C LEU A 539 -20.04 28.18 38.81
N VAL A 540 -19.96 28.80 37.62
CA VAL A 540 -18.89 29.75 37.29
C VAL A 540 -18.96 31.00 38.16
N GLN A 541 -20.14 31.54 38.46
CA GLN A 541 -20.23 32.68 39.39
C GLN A 541 -19.76 32.32 40.81
N LEU A 542 -20.13 31.14 41.34
CA LEU A 542 -19.61 30.65 42.63
C LEU A 542 -18.09 30.53 42.64
N ILE A 543 -17.47 30.07 41.53
CA ILE A 543 -16.01 30.00 41.37
C ILE A 543 -15.36 31.40 41.29
N LEU A 544 -16.07 32.40 40.76
CA LEU A 544 -15.58 33.77 40.59
C LEU A 544 -15.66 34.62 41.86
N ASP A 545 -16.55 34.25 42.79
CA ASP A 545 -16.70 34.90 44.09
C ASP A 545 -15.71 34.38 45.15
N GLU A 546 -15.07 33.22 44.91
CA GLU A 546 -13.99 32.68 45.74
C GLU A 546 -12.62 33.30 45.38
N GLU A 547 -11.99 34.00 46.34
CA GLU A 547 -10.72 34.70 46.10
C GLU A 547 -9.50 33.75 45.99
N ASP A 548 -9.50 32.61 46.69
CA ASP A 548 -8.40 31.64 46.74
C ASP A 548 -8.92 30.18 46.79
N LEU A 549 -8.99 29.50 45.64
CA LEU A 549 -9.43 28.09 45.54
C LEU A 549 -8.27 27.10 45.83
N ASP A 550 -8.43 26.28 46.87
CA ASP A 550 -7.46 25.23 47.22
C ASP A 550 -7.34 24.17 46.11
N SER A 551 -6.11 23.69 45.88
CA SER A 551 -5.80 22.66 44.89
C SER A 551 -6.62 21.38 45.08
N GLN A 552 -6.99 21.02 46.31
CA GLN A 552 -7.83 19.84 46.55
C GLN A 552 -9.28 20.04 46.08
N VAL A 553 -9.81 21.26 46.27
CA VAL A 553 -11.15 21.66 45.77
C VAL A 553 -11.14 21.70 44.25
N VAL A 554 -10.09 22.25 43.63
CA VAL A 554 -9.89 22.24 42.16
C VAL A 554 -9.91 20.81 41.59
N SER A 555 -9.17 19.87 42.18
CA SER A 555 -9.18 18.46 41.73
C SER A 555 -10.54 17.78 41.90
N GLN A 556 -11.25 17.99 43.01
CA GLN A 556 -12.60 17.43 43.20
C GLN A 556 -13.61 18.03 42.22
N LEU A 557 -13.55 19.34 41.99
CA LEU A 557 -14.43 20.06 41.09
C LEU A 557 -14.19 19.68 39.63
N ALA A 558 -12.92 19.59 39.20
CA ALA A 558 -12.55 19.10 37.87
C ALA A 558 -13.02 17.66 37.65
N TYR A 559 -12.84 16.76 38.62
CA TYR A 559 -13.35 15.40 38.54
C TYR A 559 -14.88 15.36 38.42
N ALA A 560 -15.60 16.11 39.26
CA ALA A 560 -17.06 16.16 39.24
C ALA A 560 -17.61 16.75 37.92
N LEU A 561 -16.97 17.79 37.39
CA LEU A 561 -17.26 18.36 36.07
C LEU A 561 -16.98 17.37 34.94
N SER A 562 -15.90 16.60 35.01
CA SER A 562 -15.57 15.59 33.98
C SER A 562 -16.68 14.54 33.82
N VAL A 563 -17.32 14.16 34.93
CA VAL A 563 -18.45 13.22 34.95
C VAL A 563 -19.74 13.90 34.48
N ALA A 564 -20.08 15.07 35.03
CA ALA A 564 -21.30 15.81 34.69
C ALA A 564 -21.37 16.23 33.20
N LEU A 565 -20.20 16.56 32.63
CA LEU A 565 -20.04 17.01 31.24
C LEU A 565 -19.57 15.91 30.28
N GLN A 566 -19.51 14.63 30.69
CA GLN A 566 -18.93 13.54 29.88
C GLN A 566 -19.44 13.55 28.42
N ARG A 567 -20.76 13.66 28.21
CA ARG A 567 -21.34 13.73 26.85
C ARG A 567 -20.90 14.95 26.04
N GLN A 568 -20.59 16.08 26.68
CA GLN A 568 -20.10 17.28 25.98
C GLN A 568 -18.68 17.10 25.43
N PHE A 569 -17.92 16.13 25.94
CA PHE A 569 -16.62 15.70 25.40
C PHE A 569 -16.73 14.50 24.43
N GLU A 570 -17.88 13.82 24.36
CA GLU A 570 -18.09 12.64 23.50
C GLU A 570 -18.94 12.93 22.26
N ASP A 571 -19.92 13.83 22.35
CA ASP A 571 -20.84 14.17 21.27
C ASP A 571 -20.15 15.08 20.23
N PRO A 572 -20.33 14.82 18.92
CA PRO A 572 -19.70 15.61 17.86
C PRO A 572 -20.11 17.08 17.96
N VAL A 573 -19.12 17.97 17.99
CA VAL A 573 -19.32 19.42 18.09
C VAL A 573 -19.40 20.08 16.71
N PHE A 574 -18.58 19.65 15.74
CA PHE A 574 -18.47 20.33 14.46
C PHE A 574 -19.74 20.16 13.60
N PRO A 575 -20.36 21.24 13.09
CA PRO A 575 -21.65 21.15 12.40
C PRO A 575 -21.52 20.52 11.01
N SER A 576 -22.51 19.71 10.62
CA SER A 576 -22.51 18.95 9.36
C SER A 576 -22.53 19.82 8.09
N LYS A 577 -23.06 21.04 8.18
CA LYS A 577 -22.88 22.14 7.22
C LYS A 577 -22.15 23.26 7.95
N VAL A 578 -21.10 23.82 7.36
CA VAL A 578 -20.35 24.93 7.98
C VAL A 578 -20.85 26.26 7.44
N ASN A 579 -21.42 27.07 8.33
CA ASN A 579 -21.69 28.50 8.14
C ASN A 579 -21.63 29.19 9.51
N ASP A 580 -21.53 30.51 9.55
CA ASP A 580 -21.39 31.28 10.78
C ASP A 580 -22.47 30.95 11.83
N GLU A 581 -23.75 30.87 11.43
CA GLU A 581 -24.88 30.53 12.32
C GLU A 581 -24.70 29.15 12.97
N SER A 582 -24.42 28.11 12.16
CA SER A 582 -24.23 26.73 12.65
C SER A 582 -22.99 26.55 13.54
N LEU A 583 -21.96 27.39 13.35
CA LEU A 583 -20.79 27.42 14.21
C LEU A 583 -21.12 28.08 15.54
N GLU A 584 -21.80 29.23 15.52
CA GLU A 584 -22.26 29.93 16.73
C GLU A 584 -23.26 29.09 17.55
N ASP A 585 -24.17 28.36 16.89
CA ASP A 585 -25.06 27.37 17.53
C ASP A 585 -24.27 26.22 18.19
N SER A 586 -23.21 25.73 17.54
CA SER A 586 -22.44 24.57 18.04
C SER A 586 -21.72 24.83 19.36
N ILE A 587 -21.37 26.10 19.62
CA ILE A 587 -20.75 26.54 20.88
C ILE A 587 -21.80 26.92 21.96
N GLY A 588 -23.10 26.78 21.68
CA GLY A 588 -24.19 26.93 22.64
C GLY A 588 -24.38 25.76 23.61
N ARG A 589 -23.27 25.18 24.11
CA ARG A 589 -23.28 24.00 25.00
C ARG A 589 -22.67 24.29 26.39
N PRO A 590 -23.04 23.54 27.44
CA PRO A 590 -22.62 23.82 28.82
C PRO A 590 -21.10 23.94 29.01
N LEU A 591 -20.30 23.07 28.39
CA LEU A 591 -18.83 23.14 28.46
C LEU A 591 -18.27 24.51 28.03
N PHE A 592 -18.87 25.12 27.00
CA PHE A 592 -18.39 26.38 26.43
C PHE A 592 -18.75 27.60 27.28
N VAL A 593 -19.66 27.48 28.27
CA VAL A 593 -19.95 28.53 29.26
C VAL A 593 -18.71 28.88 30.08
N LEU A 594 -17.91 27.85 30.43
CA LEU A 594 -16.64 28.01 31.14
C LEU A 594 -15.62 28.77 30.29
N PHE A 595 -15.45 28.37 29.03
CA PHE A 595 -14.52 29.03 28.09
C PHE A 595 -14.95 30.47 27.78
N ARG A 596 -16.27 30.73 27.68
CA ARG A 596 -16.85 32.05 27.45
C ARG A 596 -16.51 33.01 28.58
N ASN A 597 -16.73 32.62 29.83
CA ASN A 597 -16.42 33.46 30.99
C ASN A 597 -14.91 33.79 31.06
N ILE A 598 -14.03 32.80 30.88
CA ILE A 598 -12.57 33.02 30.84
C ILE A 598 -12.16 34.00 29.72
N SER A 599 -12.83 33.96 28.57
CA SER A 599 -12.53 34.80 27.40
C SER A 599 -13.09 36.23 27.52
N GLN A 600 -14.11 36.44 28.37
CA GLN A 600 -14.70 37.75 28.67
C GLN A 600 -13.92 38.51 29.75
N LEU A 601 -13.20 37.80 30.64
CA LEU A 601 -12.38 38.41 31.68
C LEU A 601 -11.06 38.98 31.11
N PRO A 602 -10.72 40.25 31.40
CA PRO A 602 -9.42 40.84 31.05
C PRO A 602 -8.25 40.02 31.59
N GLU A 603 -7.09 40.07 30.93
CA GLU A 603 -5.90 39.32 31.37
C GLU A 603 -5.39 39.71 32.76
N SER A 604 -5.68 40.95 33.19
CA SER A 604 -5.32 41.47 34.51
C SER A 604 -6.31 41.10 35.62
N ASP A 605 -7.42 40.43 35.31
CA ASP A 605 -8.41 40.02 36.31
C ASP A 605 -7.96 38.75 37.03
N ARG A 606 -7.74 38.86 38.35
CA ARG A 606 -7.26 37.75 39.20
C ARG A 606 -8.22 36.56 39.20
N ARG A 607 -9.52 36.79 39.03
CA ARG A 607 -10.58 35.75 39.03
C ARG A 607 -10.49 34.82 37.83
N ARG A 608 -9.63 35.14 36.84
CA ARG A 608 -9.30 34.23 35.74
C ARG A 608 -8.40 33.07 36.17
N GLN A 609 -7.60 33.22 37.23
CA GLN A 609 -6.66 32.19 37.67
C GLN A 609 -7.34 30.91 38.18
N PRO A 610 -8.37 30.95 39.06
CA PRO A 610 -9.06 29.74 39.49
C PRO A 610 -9.72 28.98 38.33
N LEU A 611 -10.33 29.69 37.38
CA LEU A 611 -10.93 29.09 36.19
C LEU A 611 -9.88 28.42 35.28
N LEU A 612 -8.68 29.02 35.13
CA LEU A 612 -7.57 28.41 34.41
C LEU A 612 -7.02 27.16 35.12
N MET A 613 -6.95 27.16 36.45
CA MET A 613 -6.54 25.99 37.25
C MET A 613 -7.55 24.84 37.10
N ILE A 614 -8.85 25.14 37.13
CA ILE A 614 -9.92 24.15 36.88
C ILE A 614 -9.84 23.62 35.44
N LEU A 615 -9.58 24.47 34.44
CA LEU A 615 -9.36 23.99 33.06
C LEU A 615 -8.12 23.10 32.95
N ALA A 616 -7.01 23.46 33.60
CA ALA A 616 -5.76 22.70 33.53
C ALA A 616 -5.92 21.30 34.14
N GLU A 617 -6.59 21.20 35.29
CA GLU A 617 -6.90 19.93 35.93
C GLU A 617 -8.00 19.16 35.17
N LEU A 618 -9.01 19.83 34.63
CA LEU A 618 -10.02 19.18 33.79
C LEU A 618 -9.42 18.65 32.47
N LYS A 619 -8.37 19.29 31.94
CA LYS A 619 -7.57 18.78 30.80
C LYS A 619 -6.70 17.58 31.18
N SER A 620 -6.24 17.47 32.43
CA SER A 620 -5.50 16.30 32.91
C SER A 620 -6.38 15.05 32.97
N ILE A 621 -7.68 15.23 33.28
CA ILE A 621 -8.70 14.17 33.32
C ILE A 621 -9.35 13.93 31.94
N GLN A 622 -9.62 14.99 31.17
CA GLN A 622 -10.31 14.96 29.86
C GLN A 622 -9.45 15.60 28.77
N PRO A 623 -8.58 14.83 28.09
CA PRO A 623 -7.67 15.36 27.08
C PRO A 623 -8.35 16.14 25.95
N ARG A 624 -9.59 15.80 25.58
CA ARG A 624 -10.37 16.46 24.52
C ARG A 624 -10.67 17.93 24.77
N LEU A 625 -10.60 18.38 26.03
CA LEU A 625 -10.85 19.77 26.41
C LEU A 625 -10.01 20.76 25.59
N GLY A 626 -8.75 20.41 25.29
CA GLY A 626 -7.80 21.33 24.66
C GLY A 626 -8.18 21.72 23.23
N TYR A 627 -8.46 20.77 22.34
CA TYR A 627 -8.91 21.10 20.98
C TYR A 627 -10.33 21.67 20.93
N LEU A 628 -11.21 21.29 21.88
CA LEU A 628 -12.52 21.93 22.03
C LEU A 628 -12.41 23.39 22.46
N PHE A 629 -11.39 23.73 23.26
CA PHE A 629 -11.09 25.11 23.63
C PHE A 629 -10.51 25.90 22.45
N LEU A 630 -9.60 25.30 21.66
CA LEU A 630 -9.15 25.88 20.39
C LEU A 630 -10.33 26.14 19.43
N TYR A 631 -11.23 25.17 19.26
CA TYR A 631 -12.43 25.32 18.45
C TYR A 631 -13.30 26.50 18.92
N PHE A 632 -13.62 26.56 20.22
CA PHE A 632 -14.36 27.67 20.81
C PHE A 632 -13.68 29.01 20.54
N LEU A 633 -12.36 29.12 20.77
CA LEU A 633 -11.61 30.36 20.59
C LEU A 633 -11.51 30.81 19.12
N LEU A 634 -11.68 29.91 18.16
CA LEU A 634 -11.77 30.23 16.73
C LEU A 634 -13.17 30.67 16.31
N VAL A 635 -14.23 30.00 16.80
CA VAL A 635 -15.63 30.39 16.52
C VAL A 635 -16.05 31.66 17.25
N CYS A 636 -15.64 31.82 18.52
CA CYS A 636 -16.10 32.90 19.39
C CYS A 636 -15.55 34.26 18.97
N LYS A 637 -16.41 35.11 18.38
CA LYS A 637 -16.09 36.46 17.91
C LYS A 637 -16.00 37.53 19.02
N LEU A 638 -16.18 37.15 20.30
CA LEU A 638 -16.33 38.10 21.41
C LEU A 638 -15.08 38.93 21.73
N ASN A 639 -13.88 38.38 21.51
CA ASN A 639 -12.64 39.07 21.82
C ASN A 639 -11.57 38.83 20.73
N LYS A 640 -10.82 39.88 20.37
CA LYS A 640 -9.77 39.79 19.33
C LYS A 640 -8.50 39.12 19.85
N GLU A 641 -8.32 39.08 21.17
CA GLU A 641 -7.12 38.55 21.83
C GLU A 641 -7.26 37.07 22.25
N ASN A 642 -8.27 36.33 21.73
CA ASN A 642 -8.50 34.91 22.04
C ASN A 642 -7.25 33.99 21.97
N GLY A 643 -6.24 34.34 21.17
CA GLY A 643 -4.99 33.59 21.12
C GLY A 643 -4.18 33.60 22.44
N SER A 644 -4.16 34.72 23.16
CA SER A 644 -3.47 34.79 24.46
C SER A 644 -4.20 34.00 25.55
N VAL A 645 -5.52 33.81 25.40
CA VAL A 645 -6.34 33.02 26.32
C VAL A 645 -5.87 31.56 26.36
N TYR A 646 -5.63 30.96 25.20
CA TYR A 646 -5.05 29.62 25.11
C TYR A 646 -3.58 29.59 25.57
N GLN A 647 -2.80 30.65 25.35
CA GLN A 647 -1.42 30.73 25.86
C GLN A 647 -1.34 30.73 27.38
N ASN A 648 -2.21 31.48 28.06
CA ASN A 648 -2.25 31.53 29.53
C ASN A 648 -2.71 30.18 30.12
N PHE A 649 -3.59 29.47 29.41
CA PHE A 649 -3.93 28.06 29.72
C PHE A 649 -2.73 27.11 29.55
N CYS A 650 -1.96 27.23 28.47
CA CYS A 650 -0.72 26.45 28.28
C CYS A 650 0.32 26.71 29.39
N GLN A 651 0.47 27.98 29.80
CA GLN A 651 1.34 28.36 30.92
C GLN A 651 0.87 27.74 32.25
N THR A 652 -0.44 27.69 32.49
CA THR A 652 -1.03 27.04 33.68
C THR A 652 -0.82 25.52 33.69
N LEU A 653 -0.70 24.91 32.50
CA LEU A 653 -0.31 23.50 32.31
C LEU A 653 1.22 23.25 32.39
N GLU A 654 2.03 24.29 32.64
CA GLU A 654 3.51 24.26 32.60
C GLU A 654 4.10 23.75 31.26
N LYS A 655 3.36 23.88 30.15
CA LYS A 655 3.75 23.44 28.80
C LYS A 655 3.97 24.61 27.84
N SER A 656 4.83 24.41 26.85
CA SER A 656 4.96 25.37 25.74
C SER A 656 3.74 25.33 24.83
N LEU A 657 3.39 26.47 24.24
CA LEU A 657 2.30 26.59 23.27
C LEU A 657 2.44 25.58 22.12
N GLU A 658 3.66 25.35 21.65
CA GLU A 658 3.97 24.38 20.59
C GLU A 658 3.59 22.94 20.98
N VAL A 659 3.94 22.50 22.19
CA VAL A 659 3.61 21.15 22.68
C VAL A 659 2.10 21.01 22.89
N CYS A 660 1.43 21.99 23.47
CA CYS A 660 -0.03 21.96 23.63
C CYS A 660 -0.78 21.92 22.29
N LEU A 661 -0.39 22.78 21.34
CA LEU A 661 -0.99 22.78 20.00
C LEU A 661 -0.78 21.43 19.30
N LEU A 662 0.42 20.83 19.41
CA LEU A 662 0.70 19.54 18.78
C LEU A 662 -0.11 18.41 19.43
N GLU A 663 -0.17 18.34 20.77
CA GLU A 663 -0.99 17.36 21.50
C GLU A 663 -2.49 17.49 21.17
N ASP A 664 -3.01 18.72 21.17
CA ASP A 664 -4.43 18.99 20.93
C ASP A 664 -4.85 18.75 19.48
N LEU A 665 -4.04 19.20 18.51
CA LEU A 665 -4.32 18.93 17.09
C LEU A 665 -4.15 17.45 16.76
N SER A 666 -3.19 16.74 17.37
CA SER A 666 -3.05 15.28 17.19
C SER A 666 -4.24 14.52 17.78
N LEU A 667 -4.77 14.94 18.93
CA LEU A 667 -5.98 14.33 19.49
C LEU A 667 -7.22 14.66 18.64
N CYS A 668 -7.34 15.91 18.15
CA CYS A 668 -8.41 16.29 17.23
C CYS A 668 -8.37 15.47 15.93
N GLN A 669 -7.17 15.15 15.42
CA GLN A 669 -6.96 14.30 14.26
C GLN A 669 -7.54 12.90 14.45
N GLU A 670 -7.36 12.30 15.63
CA GLU A 670 -7.88 10.98 15.96
C GLU A 670 -9.41 10.95 16.10
N ASP A 671 -9.99 12.04 16.60
CA ASP A 671 -11.42 12.19 16.89
C ASP A 671 -12.27 12.70 15.70
N ASP A 672 -11.86 13.78 15.02
CA ASP A 672 -12.60 14.44 13.91
C ASP A 672 -11.62 15.13 12.94
N ASP A 673 -11.37 14.47 11.79
CA ASP A 673 -10.50 14.91 10.70
C ASP A 673 -11.00 16.17 9.99
N ARG A 674 -12.32 16.31 9.91
CA ARG A 674 -12.99 17.46 9.30
C ARG A 674 -12.90 18.69 10.19
N LEU A 675 -13.03 18.52 11.51
CA LEU A 675 -12.77 19.57 12.49
C LEU A 675 -11.30 20.00 12.45
N LEU A 676 -10.35 19.05 12.44
CA LEU A 676 -8.92 19.35 12.32
C LEU A 676 -8.65 20.26 11.11
N PHE A 677 -9.15 19.88 9.93
CA PHE A 677 -8.95 20.64 8.70
C PHE A 677 -9.45 22.09 8.80
N TRP A 678 -10.58 22.31 9.48
CA TRP A 678 -11.11 23.65 9.74
C TRP A 678 -10.26 24.41 10.77
N LEU A 679 -9.85 23.73 11.86
CA LEU A 679 -8.97 24.32 12.89
C LEU A 679 -7.65 24.82 12.29
N VAL A 680 -7.02 24.05 11.40
CA VAL A 680 -5.71 24.39 10.77
C VAL A 680 -5.69 25.82 10.23
N GLN A 681 -6.74 26.25 9.52
CA GLN A 681 -6.79 27.61 8.96
C GLN A 681 -6.77 28.68 10.07
N GLY A 682 -7.58 28.50 11.11
CA GLY A 682 -7.62 29.41 12.27
C GLY A 682 -6.36 29.36 13.15
N ILE A 683 -5.68 28.21 13.22
CA ILE A 683 -4.40 28.08 13.93
C ILE A 683 -3.31 28.90 13.22
N TYR A 684 -3.21 28.84 11.89
CA TYR A 684 -2.27 29.70 11.16
C TYR A 684 -2.64 31.19 11.21
N GLU A 685 -3.92 31.54 11.36
CA GLU A 685 -4.35 32.93 11.59
C GLU A 685 -3.93 33.43 12.99
N LYS A 686 -4.25 32.71 14.06
CA LYS A 686 -4.07 33.17 15.46
C LYS A 686 -2.72 32.84 16.09
N PHE A 687 -2.03 31.80 15.60
CA PHE A 687 -0.78 31.29 16.18
C PHE A 687 0.36 31.19 15.13
N SER A 688 0.33 32.03 14.10
CA SER A 688 1.33 32.11 13.02
C SER A 688 2.78 32.05 13.51
N SER A 689 3.13 32.79 14.57
CA SER A 689 4.49 32.82 15.15
C SER A 689 5.02 31.46 15.62
N THR A 690 4.13 30.51 15.89
CA THR A 690 4.44 29.15 16.38
C THR A 690 4.17 28.08 15.32
N ALA A 691 3.15 28.26 14.47
CA ALA A 691 2.76 27.29 13.42
C ALA A 691 3.54 27.42 12.10
N THR A 692 3.96 28.64 11.73
CA THR A 692 4.70 28.89 10.46
C THR A 692 6.06 28.22 10.49
N ASN A 693 6.37 27.44 9.44
CA ASN A 693 7.59 26.62 9.31
C ASN A 693 7.84 25.61 10.45
N ASN A 694 6.84 25.27 11.26
CA ASN A 694 6.97 24.25 12.31
C ASN A 694 6.91 22.84 11.71
N PRO A 695 8.00 22.03 11.74
CA PRO A 695 8.01 20.72 11.09
C PRO A 695 6.95 19.76 11.63
N SER A 696 6.73 19.74 12.95
CA SER A 696 5.79 18.81 13.61
C SER A 696 4.33 19.12 13.25
N ILE A 697 3.94 20.40 13.26
CA ILE A 697 2.58 20.82 12.87
C ILE A 697 2.37 20.61 11.36
N ILE A 698 3.35 20.94 10.53
CA ILE A 698 3.26 20.74 9.08
C ILE A 698 3.17 19.24 8.76
N HIS A 699 3.98 18.39 9.40
CA HIS A 699 3.92 16.93 9.28
C HIS A 699 2.51 16.41 9.60
N LEU A 700 1.97 16.75 10.78
CA LEU A 700 0.62 16.38 11.19
C LEU A 700 -0.43 16.74 10.13
N ILE A 701 -0.31 17.90 9.47
CA ILE A 701 -1.22 18.31 8.40
C ILE A 701 -1.01 17.46 7.13
N VAL A 702 0.23 17.30 6.64
CA VAL A 702 0.46 16.56 5.39
C VAL A 702 0.25 15.05 5.52
N SER A 703 0.36 14.49 6.73
CA SER A 703 0.02 13.09 7.06
C SER A 703 -1.48 12.81 7.09
N THR A 704 -2.33 13.84 7.12
CA THR A 704 -3.77 13.70 7.41
C THR A 704 -4.68 14.18 6.28
N ILE A 705 -4.26 15.17 5.49
CA ILE A 705 -5.06 15.70 4.39
C ILE A 705 -5.18 14.74 3.21
N ASP A 706 -6.36 14.72 2.59
CA ASP A 706 -6.59 14.12 1.27
C ASP A 706 -6.27 15.10 0.12
N SER A 707 -6.44 14.66 -1.12
CA SER A 707 -6.15 15.46 -2.31
C SER A 707 -7.12 16.63 -2.54
N LEU A 708 -8.33 16.59 -2.00
CA LEU A 708 -9.31 17.69 -2.09
C LEU A 708 -8.98 18.76 -1.04
N GLN A 709 -8.71 18.33 0.19
CA GLN A 709 -8.25 19.16 1.29
C GLN A 709 -6.92 19.87 0.95
N LEU A 710 -5.96 19.14 0.36
CA LEU A 710 -4.73 19.71 -0.18
C LEU A 710 -5.00 20.81 -1.21
N GLN A 711 -5.94 20.57 -2.14
CA GLN A 711 -6.31 21.55 -3.16
C GLN A 711 -7.00 22.80 -2.54
N GLU A 712 -7.80 22.64 -1.49
CA GLU A 712 -8.41 23.75 -0.73
C GLU A 712 -7.37 24.58 0.06
N LEU A 713 -6.36 23.94 0.64
CA LEU A 713 -5.22 24.64 1.26
C LEU A 713 -4.41 25.40 0.19
N ILE A 714 -4.11 24.78 -0.95
CA ILE A 714 -3.45 25.44 -2.09
C ILE A 714 -4.25 26.65 -2.56
N PHE A 715 -5.57 26.55 -2.71
CA PHE A 715 -6.41 27.71 -3.03
C PHE A 715 -6.37 28.79 -1.92
N SER A 716 -6.38 28.41 -0.65
CA SER A 716 -6.30 29.35 0.47
C SER A 716 -4.96 30.11 0.49
N ILE A 717 -3.86 29.43 0.15
CA ILE A 717 -2.53 30.02 -0.01
C ILE A 717 -2.51 30.98 -1.21
N LEU A 718 -2.95 30.54 -2.39
CA LEU A 718 -2.96 31.35 -3.61
C LEU A 718 -3.88 32.59 -3.51
N LEU A 719 -4.93 32.54 -2.67
CA LEU A 719 -5.79 33.66 -2.34
C LEU A 719 -5.24 34.57 -1.22
N GLY A 720 -4.05 34.25 -0.68
CA GLY A 720 -3.40 35.03 0.39
C GLY A 720 -4.08 34.91 1.76
N ARG A 721 -4.91 33.88 1.98
CA ARG A 721 -5.64 33.64 3.24
C ARG A 721 -4.89 32.76 4.22
N LEU A 722 -3.91 31.99 3.74
CA LEU A 722 -3.14 31.03 4.53
C LEU A 722 -1.64 31.19 4.25
N LEU A 723 -0.84 31.31 5.31
CA LEU A 723 0.62 31.42 5.24
C LEU A 723 1.26 30.34 6.13
N MET A 724 1.58 29.19 5.53
CA MET A 724 2.22 28.06 6.21
C MET A 724 3.74 28.18 6.25
N PHE A 725 4.34 28.82 5.24
CA PHE A 725 5.80 28.92 5.10
C PHE A 725 6.28 30.34 4.85
N THR A 726 7.46 30.65 5.40
CA THR A 726 8.30 31.80 5.05
C THR A 726 9.74 31.33 4.76
N GLU A 727 10.64 32.21 4.32
CA GLU A 727 12.03 31.84 4.01
C GLU A 727 12.85 31.41 5.25
N GLU A 728 12.47 31.86 6.45
CA GLU A 728 13.19 31.59 7.70
C GLU A 728 12.92 30.17 8.23
N LYS A 729 13.95 29.47 8.73
CA LYS A 729 13.87 28.06 9.24
C LYS A 729 13.45 27.01 8.19
N PHE A 730 13.20 27.38 6.94
CA PHE A 730 12.78 26.47 5.87
C PHE A 730 13.75 25.28 5.66
N SER A 731 15.05 25.46 5.91
CA SER A 731 16.05 24.39 5.81
C SER A 731 15.93 23.31 6.90
N LEU A 732 15.36 23.61 8.08
CA LEU A 732 15.05 22.60 9.09
C LEU A 732 13.85 21.74 8.65
N LEU A 733 12.77 22.40 8.21
CA LEU A 733 11.58 21.76 7.66
C LEU A 733 11.91 20.79 6.52
N ILE A 734 12.69 21.24 5.53
CA ILE A 734 13.08 20.36 4.42
C ILE A 734 13.95 19.19 4.88
N LYS A 735 14.85 19.41 5.84
CA LYS A 735 15.72 18.34 6.38
C LYS A 735 14.89 17.23 7.04
N GLU A 736 13.90 17.60 7.84
CA GLU A 736 12.99 16.63 8.47
C GLU A 736 12.05 15.99 7.45
N SER A 737 11.58 16.74 6.44
CA SER A 737 10.72 16.17 5.39
C SER A 737 11.38 15.08 4.54
N LEU A 738 12.71 14.97 4.55
CA LEU A 738 13.41 13.88 3.86
C LEU A 738 13.15 12.49 4.46
N THR A 739 12.62 12.42 5.70
CA THR A 739 12.24 11.16 6.36
C THR A 739 10.74 10.87 6.33
N TRP A 740 9.92 11.79 5.79
CA TRP A 740 8.46 11.64 5.66
C TRP A 740 8.09 10.68 4.51
N GLU A 741 6.86 10.17 4.50
CA GLU A 741 6.33 9.31 3.44
C GLU A 741 6.17 10.05 2.10
N SER A 742 6.03 9.28 1.02
CA SER A 742 5.94 9.85 -0.34
C SER A 742 4.74 10.78 -0.55
N TRP A 743 3.59 10.50 0.10
CA TRP A 743 2.41 11.38 0.04
C TRP A 743 2.65 12.71 0.78
N GLU A 744 3.21 12.63 1.98
CA GLU A 744 3.53 13.77 2.84
C GLU A 744 4.51 14.73 2.17
N GLN A 745 5.56 14.17 1.53
CA GLN A 745 6.51 14.96 0.72
C GLN A 745 5.83 15.60 -0.50
N VAL A 746 4.94 14.90 -1.21
CA VAL A 746 4.20 15.47 -2.35
C VAL A 746 3.30 16.62 -1.89
N CYS A 747 2.56 16.45 -0.80
CA CYS A 747 1.73 17.50 -0.20
C CYS A 747 2.57 18.72 0.18
N LEU A 748 3.67 18.50 0.92
CA LEU A 748 4.60 19.57 1.30
C LEU A 748 5.09 20.34 0.08
N TRP A 749 5.60 19.66 -0.94
CA TRP A 749 6.13 20.33 -2.13
C TRP A 749 5.05 21.08 -2.92
N GLN A 750 3.81 20.59 -2.99
CA GLN A 750 2.72 21.33 -3.63
C GLN A 750 2.32 22.58 -2.83
N LEU A 751 2.22 22.49 -1.51
CA LEU A 751 1.96 23.64 -0.63
C LEU A 751 3.10 24.67 -0.72
N VAL A 752 4.36 24.22 -0.75
CA VAL A 752 5.55 25.08 -0.91
C VAL A 752 5.55 25.79 -2.27
N THR A 753 5.19 25.07 -3.34
CA THR A 753 5.07 25.64 -4.69
C THR A 753 3.96 26.70 -4.74
N ALA A 754 2.83 26.47 -4.05
CA ALA A 754 1.75 27.44 -3.95
C ALA A 754 2.15 28.74 -3.23
N HIS A 755 3.12 28.69 -2.30
CA HIS A 755 3.70 29.88 -1.66
C HIS A 755 4.72 30.63 -2.53
N GLY A 756 5.15 30.08 -3.67
CA GLY A 756 6.10 30.73 -4.57
C GLY A 756 7.53 30.86 -4.01
N ILE A 757 7.92 30.01 -3.06
CA ILE A 757 9.27 30.06 -2.44
C ILE A 757 10.35 29.84 -3.51
N PRO A 758 11.39 30.71 -3.60
CA PRO A 758 12.30 30.76 -4.74
C PRO A 758 13.37 29.64 -4.72
N LEU A 759 12.97 28.44 -5.13
CA LEU A 759 13.84 27.27 -5.29
C LEU A 759 14.70 27.32 -6.58
N PRO A 760 15.75 26.47 -6.72
CA PRO A 760 16.55 25.93 -5.62
C PRO A 760 17.22 27.02 -4.78
N THR A 761 17.63 26.70 -3.55
CA THR A 761 18.47 27.57 -2.71
C THR A 761 19.78 26.84 -2.32
N ALA A 762 20.82 27.61 -1.99
CA ALA A 762 22.12 27.06 -1.63
C ALA A 762 22.07 26.10 -0.43
N GLU A 763 21.24 26.40 0.58
CA GLU A 763 21.09 25.54 1.75
C GLU A 763 20.43 24.20 1.40
N ILE A 764 19.34 24.20 0.63
CA ILE A 764 18.63 22.96 0.29
C ILE A 764 19.52 22.09 -0.60
N MET A 765 20.22 22.68 -1.58
CA MET A 765 21.13 21.93 -2.44
C MET A 765 22.30 21.32 -1.65
N LYS A 766 22.83 22.04 -0.64
CA LYS A 766 23.83 21.49 0.29
C LYS A 766 23.30 20.30 1.08
N HIS A 767 22.05 20.36 1.58
CA HIS A 767 21.45 19.26 2.33
C HIS A 767 21.16 18.03 1.44
N LEU A 768 20.57 18.24 0.25
CA LEU A 768 20.31 17.17 -0.72
C LEU A 768 21.58 16.44 -1.15
N LEU A 769 22.64 17.18 -1.52
CA LEU A 769 23.91 16.58 -1.93
C LEU A 769 24.67 15.95 -0.75
N SER A 770 24.34 16.28 0.50
CA SER A 770 24.91 15.64 1.70
C SER A 770 24.25 14.32 2.09
N ARG A 771 23.08 13.96 1.51
CA ARG A 771 22.39 12.69 1.75
C ARG A 771 23.25 11.53 1.24
N THR A 772 23.48 10.51 2.06
CA THR A 772 24.13 9.27 1.62
C THR A 772 23.19 8.43 0.76
N ILE A 773 23.69 7.87 -0.33
CA ILE A 773 22.92 6.92 -1.16
C ILE A 773 22.94 5.56 -0.45
N SER A 774 21.87 5.22 0.26
CA SER A 774 21.75 3.95 1.00
C SER A 774 21.46 2.73 0.11
N SER A 775 21.02 2.95 -1.14
CA SER A 775 20.76 1.89 -2.12
C SER A 775 20.88 2.44 -3.54
N PRO A 776 21.38 1.68 -4.53
CA PRO A 776 21.38 2.10 -5.94
C PRO A 776 19.97 2.23 -6.54
N GLN A 777 18.91 1.90 -5.80
CA GLN A 777 17.52 2.20 -6.16
C GLN A 777 17.03 3.58 -5.63
N ASP A 778 17.80 4.26 -4.77
CA ASP A 778 17.44 5.60 -4.28
C ASP A 778 17.66 6.66 -5.38
N LYS A 779 16.59 6.93 -6.13
CA LYS A 779 16.55 7.95 -7.19
C LYS A 779 16.09 9.32 -6.68
N PHE A 780 15.88 9.50 -5.38
CA PHE A 780 15.28 10.72 -4.83
C PHE A 780 16.09 11.98 -5.19
N VAL A 781 17.38 12.00 -4.82
CA VAL A 781 18.25 13.15 -5.05
C VAL A 781 18.41 13.40 -6.55
N VAL A 782 18.66 12.36 -7.35
CA VAL A 782 18.81 12.47 -8.81
C VAL A 782 17.55 13.01 -9.49
N SER A 783 16.37 12.63 -9.03
CA SER A 783 15.11 13.11 -9.61
C SER A 783 14.90 14.62 -9.37
N ILE A 784 15.23 15.11 -8.17
CA ILE A 784 15.19 16.54 -7.85
C ILE A 784 16.26 17.31 -8.63
N LEU A 785 17.50 16.79 -8.69
CA LEU A 785 18.57 17.42 -9.46
C LEU A 785 18.24 17.47 -10.96
N LYS A 786 17.61 16.43 -11.53
CA LYS A 786 17.14 16.42 -12.93
C LYS A 786 16.05 17.46 -13.18
N TYR A 787 15.08 17.58 -12.27
CA TYR A 787 14.02 18.59 -12.37
C TYR A 787 14.59 20.02 -12.32
N TRP A 788 15.49 20.31 -11.37
CA TRP A 788 16.13 21.63 -11.28
C TRP A 788 17.11 21.94 -12.41
N ALA A 789 17.78 20.92 -12.97
CA ALA A 789 18.59 21.09 -14.17
C ALA A 789 17.75 21.49 -15.39
N ALA A 790 16.49 21.04 -15.47
CA ALA A 790 15.57 21.37 -16.56
C ALA A 790 14.85 22.72 -16.37
N GLU A 791 14.24 22.96 -15.20
CA GLU A 791 13.39 24.15 -14.96
C GLU A 791 14.17 25.37 -14.46
N HIS A 792 15.36 25.16 -13.87
CA HIS A 792 16.14 26.19 -13.16
C HIS A 792 17.62 26.16 -13.54
N GLU A 793 17.93 25.81 -14.80
CA GLU A 793 19.26 25.50 -15.34
C GLU A 793 20.40 26.43 -14.85
N ASP A 794 20.31 27.74 -15.10
CA ASP A 794 21.34 28.72 -14.71
C ASP A 794 21.61 28.72 -13.19
N LYS A 795 20.53 28.75 -12.39
CA LYS A 795 20.57 28.82 -10.93
C LYS A 795 21.06 27.50 -10.32
N PHE A 796 20.68 26.38 -10.92
CA PHE A 796 21.20 25.06 -10.59
C PHE A 796 22.72 25.00 -10.79
N ALA A 797 23.20 25.43 -11.96
CA ALA A 797 24.62 25.40 -12.29
C ALA A 797 25.46 26.32 -11.38
N GLU A 798 24.98 27.52 -11.08
CA GLU A 798 25.64 28.44 -10.13
C GLU A 798 25.76 27.82 -8.73
N LEU A 799 24.69 27.23 -8.21
CA LEU A 799 24.68 26.62 -6.87
C LEU A 799 25.56 25.38 -6.78
N VAL A 800 25.49 24.46 -7.75
CA VAL A 800 26.37 23.28 -7.83
C VAL A 800 27.84 23.72 -7.95
N GLY A 801 28.13 24.66 -8.84
CA GLY A 801 29.46 25.19 -9.06
C GLY A 801 30.04 25.87 -7.80
N SER A 802 29.22 26.65 -7.08
CA SER A 802 29.59 27.29 -5.82
C SER A 802 29.91 26.27 -4.72
N LEU A 803 29.05 25.25 -4.55
CA LEU A 803 29.24 24.19 -3.56
C LEU A 803 30.51 23.37 -3.81
N LEU A 804 30.76 22.97 -5.06
CA LEU A 804 31.97 22.26 -5.44
C LEU A 804 33.23 23.11 -5.22
N ASN A 805 33.24 24.38 -5.66
CA ASN A 805 34.39 25.27 -5.45
C ASN A 805 34.66 25.55 -3.96
N SER A 806 33.62 25.61 -3.12
CA SER A 806 33.76 25.74 -1.66
C SER A 806 34.34 24.48 -1.01
N ARG A 807 34.18 23.30 -1.61
CA ARG A 807 34.65 22.00 -1.08
C ARG A 807 36.03 21.61 -1.63
N TYR A 808 36.38 22.11 -2.81
CA TYR A 808 37.68 21.92 -3.48
C TYR A 808 38.34 23.28 -3.79
N PRO A 809 38.81 24.06 -2.78
CA PRO A 809 39.38 25.37 -3.01
C PRO A 809 40.67 25.29 -3.86
N GLY A 810 40.70 25.98 -4.99
CA GLY A 810 41.84 25.99 -5.90
C GLY A 810 43.12 26.54 -5.26
N THR A 811 44.17 25.72 -5.20
CA THR A 811 45.48 26.16 -4.69
C THR A 811 46.24 26.99 -5.74
N SER A 812 46.53 28.26 -5.44
CA SER A 812 47.29 29.12 -6.35
C SER A 812 48.74 28.63 -6.50
N PRO A 813 49.33 28.55 -7.72
CA PRO A 813 50.65 27.96 -7.94
C PRO A 813 51.82 28.67 -7.22
N ASN A 814 51.64 29.92 -6.77
CA ASN A 814 52.74 30.84 -6.42
C ASN A 814 52.94 31.14 -4.92
N LYS A 815 52.43 30.32 -3.99
CA LYS A 815 52.71 30.47 -2.54
C LYS A 815 53.16 29.18 -1.82
N ARG A 816 54.35 28.68 -2.18
CA ARG A 816 55.16 27.85 -1.26
C ARG A 816 56.08 28.73 -0.39
N LYS A 817 55.56 29.28 0.71
CA LYS A 817 56.33 29.47 1.96
C LYS A 817 55.47 29.94 3.15
N ARG A 818 55.79 29.38 4.32
CA ARG A 818 55.34 29.72 5.69
C ARG A 818 53.90 29.34 6.08
N GLY A 819 53.77 28.07 6.48
CA GLY A 819 53.39 27.70 7.86
C GLY A 819 52.04 28.17 8.41
N ALA A 820 51.04 27.29 8.33
CA ALA A 820 50.01 27.12 9.35
C ALA A 820 49.72 25.62 9.46
N LYS A 821 49.58 25.10 10.70
CA LYS A 821 49.07 23.74 10.92
C LYS A 821 47.53 23.81 10.91
N SER A 822 46.89 23.19 9.93
CA SER A 822 45.49 22.79 10.01
C SER A 822 45.38 21.32 9.64
N ASN A 823 44.66 20.55 10.45
CA ASN A 823 44.49 19.12 10.24
C ASN A 823 43.64 18.87 8.99
N LEU A 824 44.26 18.41 7.90
CA LEU A 824 43.55 17.69 6.84
C LEU A 824 43.69 16.19 7.11
N ASN A 825 42.62 15.56 7.60
CA ASN A 825 42.52 14.10 7.59
C ASN A 825 42.31 13.65 6.14
N SER A 826 43.40 13.28 5.46
CA SER A 826 43.41 12.87 4.05
C SER A 826 42.98 11.42 3.84
N SER A 827 41.86 11.01 4.46
CA SER A 827 41.33 9.64 4.42
C SER A 827 39.82 9.58 4.68
N GLY A 828 39.04 10.31 3.87
CA GLY A 828 37.57 10.24 3.86
C GLY A 828 37.04 9.58 2.58
N PRO A 829 35.81 9.01 2.60
CA PRO A 829 35.14 8.52 1.40
C PRO A 829 34.89 9.66 0.39
N PRO A 830 34.58 9.36 -0.89
CA PRO A 830 34.24 10.39 -1.86
C PRO A 830 33.07 11.24 -1.34
N THR A 831 33.21 12.56 -1.42
CA THR A 831 32.19 13.52 -0.97
C THR A 831 30.91 13.27 -1.74
N ALA A 832 29.79 13.09 -1.03
CA ALA A 832 28.51 12.66 -1.60
C ALA A 832 28.05 13.47 -2.82
N ASP A 833 28.41 14.76 -2.88
CA ASP A 833 28.22 15.65 -4.03
C ASP A 833 28.72 15.05 -5.37
N GLN A 834 29.89 14.41 -5.41
CA GLN A 834 30.43 13.77 -6.63
C GLN A 834 29.66 12.49 -7.00
N VAL A 835 29.19 11.74 -6.00
CA VAL A 835 28.38 10.53 -6.21
C VAL A 835 27.06 10.90 -6.86
N HIS A 836 26.38 11.92 -6.36
CA HIS A 836 25.10 12.40 -6.91
C HIS A 836 25.23 12.98 -8.31
N LEU A 837 26.34 13.68 -8.61
CA LEU A 837 26.58 14.22 -9.95
C LEU A 837 26.94 13.15 -10.98
N ASP A 838 27.63 12.06 -10.61
CA ASP A 838 27.81 10.92 -11.51
C ASP A 838 26.52 10.09 -11.65
N HIS A 839 25.75 9.91 -10.57
CA HIS A 839 24.47 9.21 -10.62
C HIS A 839 23.43 9.96 -11.48
N LEU A 840 23.45 11.30 -11.45
CA LEU A 840 22.67 12.14 -12.38
C LEU A 840 23.10 11.89 -13.83
N ARG A 841 24.41 11.88 -14.12
CA ARG A 841 24.94 11.59 -15.47
C ARG A 841 24.47 10.21 -15.96
N GLN A 842 24.52 9.19 -15.10
CA GLN A 842 24.10 7.82 -15.43
C GLN A 842 22.58 7.70 -15.70
N CYS A 843 21.75 8.61 -15.16
CA CYS A 843 20.29 8.62 -15.32
C CYS A 843 19.76 9.60 -16.39
N CYS A 844 20.65 10.32 -17.07
CA CYS A 844 20.32 11.30 -18.10
C CYS A 844 20.43 10.68 -19.51
N GLU A 845 19.49 10.98 -20.40
CA GLU A 845 19.65 10.68 -21.82
C GLU A 845 20.67 11.64 -22.45
N ILE A 846 21.17 11.34 -23.66
CA ILE A 846 22.23 12.15 -24.31
C ILE A 846 21.80 13.62 -24.49
N ALA A 847 20.50 13.89 -24.63
CA ALA A 847 19.94 15.24 -24.71
C ALA A 847 19.96 15.99 -23.35
N ASP A 848 19.85 15.29 -22.23
CA ASP A 848 19.81 15.87 -20.87
C ASP A 848 21.22 16.26 -20.35
N LEU A 849 22.29 15.92 -21.07
CA LEU A 849 23.66 16.19 -20.67
C LEU A 849 24.10 17.66 -20.85
N HIS A 850 23.25 18.54 -21.41
CA HIS A 850 23.58 19.96 -21.63
C HIS A 850 24.02 20.68 -20.34
N VAL A 851 23.44 20.31 -19.20
CA VAL A 851 23.78 20.88 -17.88
C VAL A 851 25.28 20.74 -17.53
N TYR A 852 25.96 19.69 -18.00
CA TYR A 852 27.41 19.50 -17.80
C TYR A 852 28.29 20.36 -18.71
N SER A 853 27.71 20.98 -19.74
CA SER A 853 28.39 21.96 -20.60
C SER A 853 28.30 23.40 -20.07
N LEU A 854 27.55 23.63 -18.99
CA LEU A 854 27.43 24.96 -18.38
C LEU A 854 28.72 25.37 -17.67
N GLU A 855 29.18 26.59 -17.94
CA GLU A 855 30.48 27.10 -17.50
C GLU A 855 30.73 26.95 -15.97
N PRO A 856 29.76 27.22 -15.06
CA PRO A 856 29.97 27.02 -13.63
C PRO A 856 30.28 25.57 -13.24
N ILE A 857 29.63 24.60 -13.90
CA ILE A 857 29.81 23.17 -13.67
C ILE A 857 31.12 22.69 -14.29
N GLN A 858 31.43 23.10 -15.52
CA GLN A 858 32.72 22.78 -16.17
C GLN A 858 33.92 23.25 -15.33
N ARG A 859 33.93 24.54 -14.92
CA ARG A 859 35.02 25.07 -14.08
C ARG A 859 35.12 24.30 -12.76
N ALA A 860 34.00 23.99 -12.13
CA ALA A 860 33.96 23.26 -10.86
C ALA A 860 34.45 21.80 -10.98
N LEU A 861 34.08 21.09 -12.06
CA LEU A 861 34.56 19.74 -12.34
C LEU A 861 36.06 19.72 -12.64
N GLN A 862 36.59 20.69 -13.40
CA GLN A 862 38.03 20.84 -13.63
C GLN A 862 38.80 21.11 -12.32
N VAL A 863 38.29 21.99 -11.46
CA VAL A 863 38.88 22.26 -10.13
C VAL A 863 38.82 21.02 -9.23
N ALA A 864 37.73 20.26 -9.26
CA ALA A 864 37.59 19.01 -8.51
C ALA A 864 38.51 17.90 -9.06
N GLN A 865 38.71 17.80 -10.38
CA GLN A 865 39.64 16.86 -11.01
C GLN A 865 41.10 17.18 -10.63
N LEU A 866 41.48 18.46 -10.69
CA LEU A 866 42.84 18.91 -10.36
C LEU A 866 43.21 18.69 -8.89
N ASN A 867 42.26 18.91 -7.97
CA ASN A 867 42.49 18.78 -6.52
C ASN A 867 42.06 17.42 -5.94
N GLY A 868 41.45 16.54 -6.73
CA GLY A 868 41.01 15.19 -6.32
C GLY A 868 42.17 14.20 -6.17
N ASN A 869 41.99 13.20 -5.31
CA ASN A 869 42.95 12.10 -5.16
C ASN A 869 42.85 11.10 -6.34
N ASP A 870 43.86 10.26 -6.51
CA ASP A 870 43.94 9.41 -7.71
C ASP A 870 42.85 8.32 -7.75
N THR A 871 42.34 7.89 -6.59
CA THR A 871 41.17 7.01 -6.48
C THR A 871 39.87 7.70 -6.95
N GLN A 872 39.67 8.98 -6.60
CA GLN A 872 38.53 9.77 -7.09
C GLN A 872 38.60 10.01 -8.60
N LYS A 873 39.78 10.31 -9.13
CA LYS A 873 40.01 10.44 -10.58
C LYS A 873 39.70 9.14 -11.34
N GLN A 874 40.05 7.99 -10.76
CA GLN A 874 39.76 6.68 -11.35
C GLN A 874 38.27 6.30 -11.26
N ASN A 875 37.61 6.57 -10.12
CA ASN A 875 36.21 6.20 -9.91
C ASN A 875 35.22 7.08 -10.69
N TYR A 876 35.58 8.33 -11.00
CA TYR A 876 34.72 9.29 -11.71
C TYR A 876 35.31 9.76 -13.05
N SER A 877 36.10 8.91 -13.71
CA SER A 877 36.76 9.23 -14.99
C SER A 877 35.78 9.73 -16.05
N ASP A 878 34.61 9.09 -16.13
CA ASP A 878 33.58 9.41 -17.12
C ASP A 878 32.90 10.76 -16.84
N LEU A 879 32.73 11.13 -15.57
CA LEU A 879 32.20 12.43 -15.16
C LEU A 879 33.20 13.54 -15.49
N PHE A 880 34.49 13.33 -15.22
CA PHE A 880 35.53 14.31 -15.54
C PHE A 880 35.76 14.45 -17.06
N ALA A 881 35.64 13.36 -17.83
CA ALA A 881 35.76 13.39 -19.29
C ALA A 881 34.76 14.35 -19.97
N LEU A 882 33.59 14.61 -19.36
CA LEU A 882 32.64 15.62 -19.85
C LEU A 882 33.25 17.05 -19.84
N ALA A 883 34.09 17.35 -18.86
CA ALA A 883 34.75 18.66 -18.70
C ALA A 883 36.05 18.80 -19.51
N GLU A 884 36.55 17.73 -20.14
CA GLU A 884 37.78 17.71 -20.96
C GLU A 884 37.53 18.05 -22.44
N THR A 885 36.26 18.19 -22.87
CA THR A 885 35.90 18.20 -24.29
C THR A 885 36.27 19.48 -25.07
N GLU A 886 36.56 20.61 -24.41
CA GLU A 886 36.83 21.90 -25.09
C GLU A 886 38.32 22.26 -25.29
N GLU A 887 39.27 21.76 -24.47
CA GLU A 887 40.67 22.23 -24.52
C GLU A 887 41.40 21.94 -25.86
N LYS A 888 40.92 20.98 -26.66
CA LYS A 888 41.58 20.59 -27.92
C LYS A 888 41.47 21.61 -29.06
N ASN A 889 40.68 22.68 -28.92
CA ASN A 889 40.50 23.69 -29.97
C ASN A 889 41.30 25.00 -29.78
N GLN A 890 42.13 25.14 -28.74
CA GLN A 890 43.01 26.31 -28.59
C GLN A 890 44.47 25.99 -28.24
N LYS A 891 45.27 25.60 -29.27
CA LYS A 891 46.66 26.07 -29.39
C LYS A 891 47.24 25.91 -30.81
N THR A 892 47.78 27.03 -31.31
CA THR A 892 48.84 27.17 -32.34
C THR A 892 48.57 26.68 -33.77
N SER A 893 47.90 27.53 -34.55
CA SER A 893 48.25 27.73 -35.96
C SER A 893 49.45 28.69 -36.07
N GLY A 894 50.55 28.26 -36.70
CA GLY A 894 51.72 29.14 -36.87
C GLY A 894 52.96 28.52 -37.52
N ARG A 895 52.93 28.30 -38.85
CA ARG A 895 54.06 27.92 -39.75
C ARG A 895 54.82 26.61 -39.40
N GLY A 896 55.12 25.69 -40.31
CA GLY A 896 54.86 25.61 -41.76
C GLY A 896 55.79 24.58 -42.43
N GLY A 897 55.47 24.14 -43.66
CA GLY A 897 56.28 23.20 -44.45
C GLY A 897 55.79 21.75 -44.36
N GLN A 898 55.02 21.23 -45.33
CA GLN A 898 55.48 20.59 -46.60
C GLN A 898 56.18 19.23 -46.38
N LYS A 899 55.89 18.13 -47.12
CA LYS A 899 55.20 18.01 -48.43
C LYS A 899 54.84 16.52 -48.78
N VAL A 900 53.82 16.34 -49.65
CA VAL A 900 53.60 15.20 -50.61
C VAL A 900 53.28 13.79 -50.04
N GLY A 901 52.36 12.98 -50.60
CA GLY A 901 51.31 13.22 -51.60
C GLY A 901 51.04 12.07 -52.62
N LYS A 902 49.74 11.88 -53.00
CA LYS A 902 49.15 10.94 -54.02
C LYS A 902 49.03 9.46 -53.58
N SER A 903 48.02 8.65 -53.97
CA SER A 903 46.80 8.80 -54.83
C SER A 903 45.73 7.74 -54.42
N ARG A 904 44.40 8.00 -54.40
CA ARG A 904 43.36 7.87 -55.47
C ARG A 904 43.38 6.53 -56.26
N SER A 905 42.27 5.85 -56.62
CA SER A 905 40.82 6.18 -56.80
C SER A 905 39.92 4.92 -56.66
N SER A 906 38.58 4.91 -56.47
CA SER A 906 37.46 5.25 -57.43
C SER A 906 36.07 5.07 -56.75
N LYS A 907 35.09 6.01 -56.78
CA LYS A 907 33.99 6.28 -57.78
C LYS A 907 32.86 5.20 -57.88
N PRO A 908 31.57 5.52 -58.24
CA PRO A 908 31.06 6.67 -59.04
C PRO A 908 29.77 7.41 -58.55
N LYS A 909 29.08 8.13 -59.47
CA LYS A 909 27.97 9.13 -59.37
C LYS A 909 26.76 8.72 -60.26
N ALA A 910 25.59 9.40 -60.35
CA ALA A 910 24.72 10.22 -59.46
C ALA A 910 23.69 11.04 -60.31
N SER A 911 22.46 11.29 -59.81
CA SER A 911 21.32 11.97 -60.49
C SER A 911 20.28 12.48 -59.46
N LEU A 912 19.30 13.37 -59.72
CA LEU A 912 19.10 14.52 -60.64
C LEU A 912 18.01 15.44 -60.01
N LYS A 913 17.81 16.67 -60.55
CA LYS A 913 16.74 17.61 -60.14
C LYS A 913 15.60 17.61 -61.16
N GLU A 914 14.37 17.92 -60.72
CA GLU A 914 13.33 18.54 -61.55
C GLU A 914 12.50 19.55 -60.73
N ILE A 915 11.72 20.41 -61.42
CA ILE A 915 11.04 21.62 -60.91
C ILE A 915 9.68 21.75 -61.61
N SER A 916 8.61 22.15 -60.90
CA SER A 916 7.54 23.01 -61.47
C SER A 916 6.55 23.53 -60.41
N ASP A 917 6.08 24.76 -60.61
CA ASP A 917 5.00 25.45 -59.87
C ASP A 917 3.62 25.24 -60.54
N SER A 918 2.52 25.45 -59.80
CA SER A 918 1.46 26.42 -60.21
C SER A 918 0.31 26.59 -59.19
N SER A 919 -0.22 27.82 -59.18
CA SER A 919 -1.47 28.43 -58.66
C SER A 919 -2.77 27.59 -58.64
N GLU A 920 -3.92 27.98 -58.01
CA GLU A 920 -4.51 29.33 -57.75
C GLU A 920 -5.75 29.30 -56.79
N ASN A 921 -6.01 30.37 -56.01
CA ASN A 921 -7.29 30.91 -55.41
C ASN A 921 -8.28 29.99 -54.59
N SER A 922 -9.17 30.45 -53.69
CA SER A 922 -9.75 31.79 -53.37
C SER A 922 -10.40 31.88 -51.95
N SER A 923 -10.47 33.10 -51.37
CA SER A 923 -11.59 33.69 -50.56
C SER A 923 -11.99 33.12 -49.16
N ASP A 924 -12.32 33.90 -48.10
CA ASP A 924 -12.16 35.35 -47.79
C ASP A 924 -12.31 35.65 -46.27
N GLU A 925 -11.57 36.68 -45.80
CA GLU A 925 -11.90 37.75 -44.82
C GLU A 925 -12.39 37.42 -43.37
N GLU A 926 -12.23 38.27 -42.34
CA GLU A 926 -11.93 39.73 -42.28
C GLU A 926 -11.05 40.13 -41.05
N GLU A 927 -10.66 41.41 -40.92
CA GLU A 927 -9.60 41.93 -40.04
C GLU A 927 -9.98 42.31 -38.59
N ILE A 928 -8.99 42.62 -37.73
CA ILE A 928 -8.72 43.99 -37.22
C ILE A 928 -7.39 44.09 -36.42
N VAL A 929 -6.39 44.67 -37.10
CA VAL A 929 -5.41 45.72 -36.69
C VAL A 929 -4.83 45.80 -35.24
N LYS A 930 -3.48 45.79 -35.21
CA LYS A 930 -2.55 46.08 -34.07
C LYS A 930 -2.48 47.60 -33.72
N PRO A 931 -1.84 48.04 -32.61
CA PRO A 931 -0.37 48.25 -32.64
C PRO A 931 0.42 48.08 -31.32
N LYS A 932 1.75 48.11 -31.46
CA LYS A 932 2.77 47.97 -30.40
C LYS A 932 3.34 49.32 -29.93
N GLN A 933 3.81 49.36 -28.68
CA GLN A 933 5.01 50.09 -28.19
C GLN A 933 4.93 51.65 -28.12
N PRO A 934 5.83 52.37 -27.39
CA PRO A 934 7.20 51.98 -26.99
C PRO A 934 7.69 52.28 -25.55
N LYS A 935 8.90 51.76 -25.27
CA LYS A 935 9.73 52.00 -24.07
C LYS A 935 10.41 53.40 -24.08
N LYS A 936 10.45 54.10 -22.94
CA LYS A 936 11.57 54.96 -22.45
C LYS A 936 11.50 54.96 -20.91
N ARG A 937 12.48 54.60 -20.07
CA ARG A 937 13.96 54.64 -20.02
C ARG A 937 14.51 55.85 -19.20
N LYS A 938 15.10 55.50 -18.03
CA LYS A 938 16.14 56.18 -17.22
C LYS A 938 15.80 57.26 -16.16
N LYS A 939 16.12 56.88 -14.92
CA LYS A 939 17.05 57.50 -13.94
C LYS A 939 16.61 58.68 -13.02
N LEU A 940 16.50 58.32 -11.72
CA LEU A 940 17.47 58.57 -10.61
C LEU A 940 17.66 59.99 -10.03
N ILE A 941 17.95 60.00 -8.71
CA ILE A 941 18.20 61.12 -7.78
C ILE A 941 16.88 61.74 -7.25
N GLY A 942 16.59 61.84 -5.95
CA GLY A 942 17.36 61.52 -4.73
C GLY A 942 17.61 62.76 -3.87
N SER A 943 16.92 62.90 -2.73
CA SER A 943 17.17 63.92 -1.69
C SER A 943 16.44 63.56 -0.40
N ASP A 944 17.15 63.76 0.71
CA ASP A 944 16.86 63.42 2.11
C ASP A 944 15.69 64.19 2.79
N SER A 945 15.48 63.80 4.07
CA SER A 945 14.74 64.48 5.16
C SER A 945 13.21 64.39 5.14
N ASP A 946 12.52 64.07 6.25
CA ASP A 946 12.94 63.84 7.66
C ASP A 946 12.50 62.45 8.19
#